data_AF-A0ABD2MBE0-F1
#
_entry.id   AF-A0ABD2MBE0-F1
#
_cell.length_a   1.000
_cell.length_b   1.000
_cell.length_c   1.000
_cell.angle_alpha   90.00
_cell.angle_beta   90.00
_cell.angle_gamma   90.00
#
_symmetry.space_group_name_H-M   'P 1'
#
loop_
_entity.id
_entity.type
_entity.pdbx_description
1 polymer ?
#
loop_
_entity_poly.entity_id
_entity_poly.type
_entity_poly.pdbx_seq_one_letter_code
_entity_poly.pdbx_strand_id
1 'polypeptide(L)'
;MSISLADRMKLLLSNGDGADIQFLVGQGEEKEVLKAHKNIMMTASDVFKAMFRFDAQNAKAKTSSSSAEQLQSVEITDIDANVFKVMLSFIYAEDSSGVTGDNLIAVLYAANKYHISLLAKACADFPLENELPNVFLAYEQTQLLDEKDFAIHCLDYIDRNAETLFDSEEFLQIGQNSLSKIFGSDQLKISGEIVLWNTALRWADEKCRQNAIECSPKNRRSALGPALFKIRFPLITMETFAKEIVPSGLLTVEEVLGIYQFNCHPNLRAVSELYPLKFSAQNRASCRQLVLDIEQLSAFAGENEGNKRYSETVYRNGVPWKIRAKINTKKDSTEKWLGFYLLCTASEETKKYHISLLAKACADFPLKNELPNVFLAYEQAQLLDEKGFSIRCLNYIDRKAETLFGSEEFLQIGQNLLSKIFGSDQLKISGEIALWNTALRWADEKCRQNAIECSPENRRSALGPALFKIRFTLITMETFAKEIACCNNLAAFNQIKNCFPFFSAFRRSDCGGSARHLPIQCHPNLRAVSELYPLKFSAQNRASCRQLVLDIEQLSAFAGENEGNKRYSETVYRNGVPWKIRAKINTKKDSTEKWLGFFLLCTAPKEGINWSCKYSAKLQIVSQKSGTEDLTLKFSKIVFNNKSLSWGFPNFISFAELMDPSKGLYDEEGDKVTLAIDFNEDSLYSKTKSFFGKLMGLILRILSAVKSFFV
;
A
#
# COMPACT_ATOMS: atom_id res chain seq x y z
N MET A 1 16.78 60.66 -36.14
CA MET A 1 16.59 59.94 -34.87
C MET A 1 17.88 60.08 -34.06
N SER A 2 17.81 60.36 -32.76
CA SER A 2 18.99 60.38 -31.90
C SER A 2 19.38 58.95 -31.52
N ILE A 3 20.55 58.51 -31.97
CA ILE A 3 21.12 57.20 -31.63
C ILE A 3 21.45 57.17 -30.12
N SER A 4 21.11 56.09 -29.41
CA SER A 4 21.35 56.02 -27.96
C SER A 4 22.85 55.96 -27.61
N LEU A 5 23.21 56.00 -26.33
CA LEU A 5 24.60 55.75 -25.93
C LEU A 5 24.97 54.28 -26.16
N ALA A 6 24.08 53.34 -25.84
CA ALA A 6 24.29 51.91 -26.05
C ALA A 6 24.52 51.58 -27.53
N ASP A 7 23.68 52.10 -28.44
CA ASP A 7 23.84 51.87 -29.89
C ASP A 7 25.15 52.45 -30.43
N ARG A 8 25.60 53.60 -29.91
CA ARG A 8 26.92 54.17 -30.25
C ARG A 8 28.07 53.29 -29.75
N MET A 9 27.95 52.68 -28.57
CA MET A 9 28.96 51.73 -28.08
C MET A 9 28.96 50.41 -28.86
N LYS A 10 27.80 49.91 -29.30
CA LYS A 10 27.70 48.76 -30.22
C LYS A 10 28.39 49.05 -31.56
N LEU A 11 28.18 50.24 -32.12
CA LEU A 11 28.87 50.69 -33.34
C LEU A 11 30.40 50.80 -33.16
N LEU A 12 30.85 51.30 -32.00
CA LEU A 12 32.28 51.36 -31.66
C LEU A 12 32.90 49.97 -31.58
N LEU A 13 32.19 49.00 -30.99
CA LEU A 13 32.61 47.60 -30.93
C LEU A 13 32.63 46.95 -32.32
N SER A 14 31.61 47.16 -33.15
CA SER A 14 31.53 46.53 -34.49
C SER A 14 32.58 47.05 -35.46
N ASN A 15 32.90 48.34 -35.41
CA ASN A 15 33.89 48.94 -36.31
C ASN A 15 35.33 48.69 -35.82
N GLY A 16 35.54 48.66 -34.49
CA GLY A 16 36.88 48.57 -33.89
C GLY A 16 37.72 49.85 -34.06
N ASP A 17 37.10 50.98 -34.37
CA ASP A 17 37.74 52.28 -34.56
C ASP A 17 38.40 52.75 -33.25
N GLY A 18 39.74 52.80 -33.21
CA GLY A 18 40.48 53.18 -32.00
C GLY A 18 40.71 52.03 -30.99
N ALA A 19 40.45 50.78 -31.38
CA ALA A 19 40.82 49.61 -30.60
C ALA A 19 42.34 49.56 -30.33
N ASP A 20 42.73 49.19 -29.10
CA ASP A 20 44.12 49.15 -28.61
C ASP A 20 44.51 47.77 -28.00
N ILE A 21 43.62 46.78 -28.16
CA ILE A 21 43.84 45.35 -27.88
C ILE A 21 43.12 44.49 -28.93
N GLN A 22 43.68 43.32 -29.22
CA GLN A 22 42.99 42.24 -29.93
C GLN A 22 43.04 40.94 -29.13
N PHE A 23 41.98 40.15 -29.23
CA PHE A 23 41.87 38.83 -28.62
C PHE A 23 41.84 37.77 -29.71
N LEU A 24 42.61 36.70 -29.55
CA LEU A 24 42.54 35.49 -30.37
C LEU A 24 41.77 34.43 -29.57
N VAL A 25 40.50 34.20 -29.93
CA VAL A 25 39.55 33.44 -29.10
C VAL A 25 39.13 32.15 -29.78
N GLY A 26 39.09 31.04 -29.03
CA GLY A 26 38.66 29.72 -29.49
C GLY A 26 39.82 28.72 -29.65
N GLN A 27 39.50 27.53 -30.18
CA GLN A 27 40.46 26.44 -30.42
C GLN A 27 40.48 26.01 -31.90
N GLY A 28 41.60 25.44 -32.34
CA GLY A 28 41.74 24.87 -33.68
C GLY A 28 41.48 25.88 -34.80
N GLU A 29 40.68 25.45 -35.78
CA GLU A 29 40.30 26.25 -36.97
C GLU A 29 39.18 27.27 -36.68
N GLU A 30 38.51 27.19 -35.53
CA GLU A 30 37.44 28.11 -35.12
C GLU A 30 37.96 29.38 -34.39
N LYS A 31 39.27 29.63 -34.45
CA LYS A 31 39.88 30.80 -33.82
C LYS A 31 39.50 32.10 -34.52
N GLU A 32 38.89 33.01 -33.77
CA GLU A 32 38.52 34.35 -34.25
C GLU A 32 39.39 35.46 -33.64
N VAL A 33 39.65 36.51 -34.41
CA VAL A 33 40.34 37.72 -33.95
C VAL A 33 39.32 38.82 -33.65
N LEU A 34 39.20 39.20 -32.37
CA LEU A 34 38.22 40.17 -31.88
C LEU A 34 38.92 41.40 -31.33
N LYS A 35 38.63 42.58 -31.89
CA LYS A 35 39.21 43.87 -31.46
C LYS A 35 38.39 44.47 -30.31
N ALA A 36 39.07 45.10 -29.35
CA ALA A 36 38.42 45.77 -28.23
C ALA A 36 39.26 46.96 -27.70
N HIS A 37 38.77 47.61 -26.65
CA HIS A 37 39.37 48.82 -26.08
C HIS A 37 39.69 48.61 -24.59
N LYS A 38 40.97 48.66 -24.21
CA LYS A 38 41.49 48.35 -22.87
C LYS A 38 40.77 49.15 -21.79
N ASN A 39 40.57 50.45 -21.97
CA ASN A 39 39.91 51.29 -20.95
C ASN A 39 38.47 50.84 -20.64
N ILE A 40 37.72 50.36 -21.63
CA ILE A 40 36.36 49.84 -21.44
C ILE A 40 36.44 48.50 -20.70
N MET A 41 37.27 47.58 -21.19
CA MET A 41 37.49 46.26 -20.59
C MET A 41 37.98 46.33 -19.12
N MET A 42 38.90 47.25 -18.81
CA MET A 42 39.39 47.50 -17.44
C MET A 42 38.37 48.14 -16.50
N THR A 43 37.35 48.80 -17.05
CA THR A 43 36.27 49.41 -16.26
C THR A 43 35.21 48.36 -15.93
N ALA A 44 34.93 47.43 -16.85
CA ALA A 44 33.94 46.37 -16.67
C ALA A 44 34.47 45.11 -15.94
N SER A 45 35.80 44.91 -15.84
CA SER A 45 36.40 43.72 -15.25
C SER A 45 37.71 44.03 -14.51
N ASP A 46 37.76 43.67 -13.23
CA ASP A 46 39.01 43.72 -12.46
C ASP A 46 40.05 42.70 -12.94
N VAL A 47 39.64 41.62 -13.61
CA VAL A 47 40.56 40.62 -14.20
C VAL A 47 41.29 41.22 -15.39
N PHE A 48 40.58 41.84 -16.35
CA PHE A 48 41.22 42.55 -17.47
C PHE A 48 42.07 43.73 -16.99
N LYS A 49 41.62 44.44 -15.95
CA LYS A 49 42.39 45.51 -15.27
C LYS A 49 43.69 45.03 -14.63
N ALA A 50 43.68 43.86 -13.98
CA ALA A 50 44.90 43.26 -13.44
C ALA A 50 45.85 42.83 -14.57
N MET A 51 45.32 42.11 -15.57
CA MET A 51 46.06 41.61 -16.73
C MET A 51 46.78 42.74 -17.49
N PHE A 52 46.04 43.77 -17.94
CA PHE A 52 46.64 44.87 -18.71
C PHE A 52 47.59 45.74 -17.88
N ARG A 53 47.40 45.85 -16.56
CA ARG A 53 48.35 46.54 -15.67
C ARG A 53 49.65 45.76 -15.53
N PHE A 54 49.58 44.44 -15.39
CA PHE A 54 50.74 43.56 -15.34
C PHE A 54 51.54 43.62 -16.66
N ASP A 55 50.86 43.53 -17.80
CA ASP A 55 51.48 43.67 -19.12
C ASP A 55 52.17 45.03 -19.29
N ALA A 56 51.51 46.12 -18.90
CA ALA A 56 52.08 47.47 -18.98
C ALA A 56 53.28 47.68 -18.05
N GLN A 57 53.37 46.96 -16.93
CA GLN A 57 54.55 46.96 -16.04
C GLN A 57 55.70 46.15 -16.66
N ASN A 58 55.41 44.97 -17.19
CA ASN A 58 56.40 44.11 -17.84
C ASN A 58 56.95 44.69 -19.15
N ALA A 59 56.12 45.39 -19.93
CA ALA A 59 56.54 46.13 -21.12
C ALA A 59 57.52 47.27 -20.77
N LYS A 60 57.38 47.91 -19.61
CA LYS A 60 58.32 48.93 -19.12
C LYS A 60 59.63 48.33 -18.59
N ALA A 61 59.64 47.05 -18.19
CA ALA A 61 60.85 46.34 -17.77
C ALA A 61 61.68 45.79 -18.95
N LYS A 62 61.06 45.58 -20.13
CA LYS A 62 61.76 45.17 -21.36
C LYS A 62 62.12 46.38 -22.23
N THR A 63 63.24 47.03 -21.93
CA THR A 63 63.83 48.02 -22.84
C THR A 63 64.40 47.35 -24.10
N SER A 64 64.28 48.07 -25.23
CA SER A 64 64.88 47.78 -26.55
C SER A 64 64.55 46.43 -27.23
N SER A 65 63.53 46.43 -28.10
CA SER A 65 63.76 46.30 -29.56
C SER A 65 62.45 46.35 -30.38
N SER A 66 62.57 46.85 -31.63
CA SER A 66 61.58 46.84 -32.74
C SER A 66 60.22 47.52 -32.52
N SER A 67 60.07 48.64 -33.23
CA SER A 67 58.82 49.34 -33.55
C SER A 67 58.03 48.63 -34.66
N ALA A 68 56.74 48.36 -34.39
CA ALA A 68 55.65 48.38 -35.35
C ALA A 68 54.32 48.52 -34.58
N GLU A 69 53.27 49.05 -35.19
CA GLU A 69 51.95 49.32 -34.58
C GLU A 69 51.12 48.02 -34.42
N GLN A 70 51.74 46.97 -33.90
CA GLN A 70 51.09 45.68 -33.75
C GLN A 70 50.24 45.67 -32.48
N LEU A 71 48.92 45.63 -32.68
CA LEU A 71 47.94 45.45 -31.60
C LEU A 71 48.33 44.28 -30.71
N GLN A 72 48.53 44.55 -29.42
CA GLN A 72 48.84 43.53 -28.44
C GLN A 72 47.74 42.45 -28.51
N SER A 73 48.15 41.20 -28.74
CA SER A 73 47.25 40.06 -28.84
C SER A 73 47.21 39.29 -27.53
N VAL A 74 46.02 38.95 -27.07
CA VAL A 74 45.79 38.06 -25.91
C VAL A 74 45.05 36.83 -26.40
N GLU A 75 45.60 35.65 -26.15
CA GLU A 75 44.99 34.38 -26.56
C GLU A 75 44.06 33.85 -25.46
N ILE A 76 42.87 33.41 -25.86
CA ILE A 76 41.83 32.85 -24.99
C ILE A 76 41.40 31.52 -25.59
N THR A 77 41.94 30.43 -25.05
CA THR A 77 41.75 29.07 -25.61
C THR A 77 40.61 28.30 -24.97
N ASP A 78 40.03 28.76 -23.87
CA ASP A 78 39.06 28.02 -23.06
C ASP A 78 37.64 28.61 -23.07
N ILE A 79 37.39 29.57 -23.97
CA ILE A 79 36.08 30.18 -24.22
C ILE A 79 35.89 30.29 -25.73
N ASP A 80 34.70 29.93 -26.21
CA ASP A 80 34.35 29.99 -27.63
C ASP A 80 34.16 31.43 -28.10
N ALA A 81 34.48 31.70 -29.37
CA ALA A 81 34.40 33.05 -29.95
C ALA A 81 33.00 33.66 -29.82
N ASN A 82 31.92 32.87 -29.96
CA ASN A 82 30.55 33.35 -29.77
C ASN A 82 30.26 33.77 -28.32
N VAL A 83 30.71 32.99 -27.34
CA VAL A 83 30.54 33.30 -25.91
C VAL A 83 31.28 34.60 -25.55
N PHE A 84 32.50 34.78 -26.08
CA PHE A 84 33.25 36.02 -25.88
C PHE A 84 32.63 37.23 -26.58
N LYS A 85 32.00 37.06 -27.76
CA LYS A 85 31.22 38.13 -28.43
C LYS A 85 30.03 38.57 -27.58
N VAL A 86 29.27 37.64 -26.99
CA VAL A 86 28.17 37.97 -26.06
C VAL A 86 28.69 38.77 -24.87
N MET A 87 29.81 38.33 -24.29
CA MET A 87 30.45 39.04 -23.18
C MET A 87 30.93 40.45 -23.57
N LEU A 88 31.49 40.65 -24.77
CA LEU A 88 31.87 41.97 -25.28
C LEU A 88 30.64 42.87 -25.49
N SER A 89 29.55 42.36 -26.10
CA SER A 89 28.30 43.11 -26.25
C SER A 89 27.75 43.59 -24.91
N PHE A 90 27.84 42.75 -23.87
CA PHE A 90 27.47 43.13 -22.51
C PHE A 90 28.40 44.19 -21.92
N ILE A 91 29.72 44.04 -22.04
CA ILE A 91 30.72 45.03 -21.56
C ILE A 91 30.50 46.42 -22.18
N TYR A 92 30.13 46.48 -23.46
CA TYR A 92 29.99 47.74 -24.19
C TYR A 92 28.63 48.42 -24.03
N ALA A 93 27.56 47.65 -23.86
CA ALA A 93 26.19 48.18 -23.98
C ALA A 93 25.18 47.58 -23.00
N GLU A 94 25.63 46.79 -22.00
CA GLU A 94 24.78 45.97 -21.11
C GLU A 94 23.82 45.04 -21.88
N ASP A 95 24.20 44.68 -23.11
CA ASP A 95 23.38 43.88 -24.02
C ASP A 95 23.54 42.38 -23.74
N SER A 96 22.54 41.81 -23.07
CA SER A 96 22.42 40.36 -22.81
C SER A 96 21.58 39.60 -23.84
N SER A 97 21.15 40.23 -24.95
CA SER A 97 20.27 39.58 -25.94
C SER A 97 20.90 38.38 -26.68
N GLY A 98 22.23 38.24 -26.62
CA GLY A 98 22.96 37.08 -27.12
C GLY A 98 23.04 35.90 -26.14
N VAL A 99 22.50 36.03 -24.93
CA VAL A 99 22.38 34.91 -23.98
C VAL A 99 21.17 34.06 -24.36
N THR A 100 21.38 32.77 -24.54
CA THR A 100 20.41 31.78 -25.04
C THR A 100 20.54 30.49 -24.24
N GLY A 101 19.52 29.63 -24.22
CA GLY A 101 19.58 28.35 -23.48
C GLY A 101 20.80 27.49 -23.83
N ASP A 102 21.25 27.51 -25.09
CA ASP A 102 22.38 26.71 -25.57
C ASP A 102 23.76 27.24 -25.11
N ASN A 103 23.94 28.56 -24.99
CA ASN A 103 25.22 29.16 -24.58
C ASN A 103 25.25 29.63 -23.11
N LEU A 104 24.11 29.59 -22.40
CA LEU A 104 23.90 30.15 -21.06
C LEU A 104 25.02 29.77 -20.07
N ILE A 105 25.32 28.47 -19.95
CA ILE A 105 26.32 27.96 -19.00
C ILE A 105 27.74 28.43 -19.36
N ALA A 106 28.06 28.49 -20.65
CA ALA A 106 29.37 28.96 -21.11
C ALA A 106 29.53 30.48 -20.91
N VAL A 107 28.46 31.26 -21.11
CA VAL A 107 28.43 32.70 -20.81
C VAL A 107 28.53 32.95 -19.29
N LEU A 108 27.84 32.17 -18.46
CA LEU A 108 27.96 32.23 -17.00
C LEU A 108 29.42 31.95 -16.55
N TYR A 109 30.03 30.90 -17.10
CA TYR A 109 31.45 30.59 -16.86
C TYR A 109 32.37 31.77 -17.23
N ALA A 110 32.22 32.32 -18.44
CA ALA A 110 33.00 33.46 -18.89
C ALA A 110 32.79 34.71 -18.01
N ALA A 111 31.54 35.00 -17.65
CA ALA A 111 31.19 36.12 -16.78
C ALA A 111 31.85 36.00 -15.40
N ASN A 112 31.83 34.83 -14.78
CA ASN A 112 32.48 34.60 -13.50
C ASN A 112 34.00 34.57 -13.62
N LYS A 113 34.57 33.93 -14.65
CA LYS A 113 36.02 33.95 -14.91
C LYS A 113 36.59 35.36 -15.04
N TYR A 114 35.85 36.30 -15.63
CA TYR A 114 36.26 37.69 -15.78
C TYR A 114 35.65 38.66 -14.75
N HIS A 115 34.97 38.16 -13.71
CA HIS A 115 34.31 38.96 -12.67
C HIS A 115 33.30 40.02 -13.19
N ILE A 116 32.53 39.69 -14.23
CA ILE A 116 31.49 40.56 -14.81
C ILE A 116 30.16 40.27 -14.11
N SER A 117 30.04 40.72 -12.86
CA SER A 117 28.97 40.30 -11.94
C SER A 117 27.55 40.57 -12.44
N LEU A 118 27.33 41.61 -13.25
CA LEU A 118 26.01 41.91 -13.82
C LEU A 118 25.62 40.93 -14.94
N LEU A 119 26.59 40.44 -15.73
CA LEU A 119 26.33 39.40 -16.74
C LEU A 119 26.11 38.04 -16.07
N ALA A 120 26.90 37.72 -15.05
CA ALA A 120 26.71 36.51 -14.24
C ALA A 120 25.32 36.50 -13.60
N LYS A 121 24.88 37.64 -13.05
CA LYS A 121 23.52 37.80 -12.55
C LYS A 121 22.46 37.65 -13.66
N ALA A 122 22.65 38.26 -14.83
CA ALA A 122 21.72 38.10 -15.95
C ALA A 122 21.58 36.65 -16.42
N CYS A 123 22.66 35.85 -16.33
CA CYS A 123 22.63 34.41 -16.57
C CYS A 123 21.94 33.65 -15.42
N ALA A 124 22.16 34.05 -14.16
CA ALA A 124 21.51 33.42 -13.00
C ALA A 124 19.99 33.66 -12.98
N ASP A 125 19.55 34.84 -13.40
CA ASP A 125 18.14 35.26 -13.54
C ASP A 125 17.50 34.80 -14.87
N PHE A 126 18.21 34.00 -15.70
CA PHE A 126 17.71 33.56 -17.01
C PHE A 126 16.42 32.73 -16.89
N PRO A 127 15.40 32.96 -17.74
CA PRO A 127 14.15 32.20 -17.70
C PRO A 127 14.39 30.73 -18.05
N LEU A 128 14.17 29.83 -17.08
CA LEU A 128 14.31 28.38 -17.30
C LEU A 128 13.10 27.79 -18.03
N GLU A 129 11.95 28.48 -18.02
CA GLU A 129 10.70 28.02 -18.60
C GLU A 129 10.65 28.31 -20.11
N ASN A 130 10.48 27.26 -20.93
CA ASN A 130 10.43 27.27 -22.40
C ASN A 130 11.74 27.66 -23.13
N GLU A 131 12.62 28.45 -22.53
CA GLU A 131 13.86 28.96 -23.15
C GLU A 131 15.10 28.06 -22.90
N LEU A 132 15.04 27.13 -21.93
CA LEU A 132 16.13 26.19 -21.64
C LEU A 132 15.76 24.76 -22.11
N PRO A 133 16.41 24.22 -23.16
CA PRO A 133 16.03 22.91 -23.74
C PRO A 133 16.20 21.72 -22.79
N ASN A 134 17.16 21.78 -21.87
CA ASN A 134 17.47 20.69 -20.96
C ASN A 134 17.99 21.20 -19.59
N VAL A 135 17.08 21.42 -18.65
CA VAL A 135 17.40 21.85 -17.29
C VAL A 135 18.25 20.84 -16.51
N PHE A 136 18.17 19.54 -16.84
CA PHE A 136 18.99 18.53 -16.18
C PHE A 136 20.46 18.62 -16.59
N LEU A 137 20.74 18.84 -17.88
CA LEU A 137 22.10 19.07 -18.37
C LEU A 137 22.69 20.35 -17.77
N ALA A 138 21.93 21.45 -17.77
CA ALA A 138 22.35 22.69 -17.13
C ALA A 138 22.66 22.50 -15.64
N TYR A 139 21.79 21.78 -14.91
CA TYR A 139 22.05 21.42 -13.52
C TYR A 139 23.35 20.62 -13.36
N GLU A 140 23.59 19.57 -14.17
CA GLU A 140 24.83 18.79 -14.07
C GLU A 140 26.08 19.63 -14.39
N GLN A 141 26.00 20.56 -15.34
CA GLN A 141 27.10 21.47 -15.65
C GLN A 141 27.37 22.47 -14.52
N THR A 142 26.36 23.00 -13.82
CA THR A 142 26.62 23.86 -12.63
C THR A 142 27.40 23.14 -11.53
N GLN A 143 27.23 21.83 -11.39
CA GLN A 143 27.98 21.03 -10.40
C GLN A 143 29.48 20.90 -10.78
N LEU A 144 29.83 21.05 -12.06
CA LEU A 144 31.23 21.07 -12.53
C LEU A 144 31.88 22.44 -12.33
N LEU A 145 31.09 23.52 -12.36
CA LEU A 145 31.55 24.90 -12.22
C LEU A 145 31.50 25.44 -10.78
N ASP A 146 30.95 24.68 -9.83
CA ASP A 146 30.66 25.06 -8.44
C ASP A 146 29.69 26.28 -8.29
N GLU A 147 28.86 26.49 -9.32
CA GLU A 147 27.88 27.58 -9.43
C GLU A 147 26.61 27.30 -8.61
N LYS A 148 26.71 27.49 -7.30
CA LYS A 148 25.67 27.09 -6.33
C LYS A 148 24.34 27.80 -6.54
N ASP A 149 24.34 29.10 -6.87
CA ASP A 149 23.10 29.87 -6.99
C ASP A 149 22.29 29.45 -8.21
N PHE A 150 22.94 29.25 -9.37
CA PHE A 150 22.26 28.75 -10.56
C PHE A 150 21.86 27.26 -10.42
N ALA A 151 22.65 26.46 -9.69
CA ALA A 151 22.27 25.09 -9.33
C ALA A 151 20.99 25.05 -8.47
N ILE A 152 20.84 25.99 -7.52
CA ILE A 152 19.64 26.15 -6.70
C ILE A 152 18.45 26.57 -7.57
N HIS A 153 18.63 27.51 -8.50
CA HIS A 153 17.57 27.93 -9.42
C HIS A 153 17.09 26.76 -10.31
N CYS A 154 18.02 25.98 -10.87
CA CYS A 154 17.69 24.75 -11.62
C CYS A 154 16.94 23.73 -10.76
N LEU A 155 17.37 23.49 -9.51
CA LEU A 155 16.68 22.57 -8.60
C LEU A 155 15.27 23.05 -8.22
N ASP A 156 15.07 24.33 -7.96
CA ASP A 156 13.74 24.91 -7.66
C ASP A 156 12.80 24.79 -8.88
N TYR A 157 13.30 24.97 -10.11
CA TYR A 157 12.52 24.71 -11.32
C TYR A 157 12.18 23.21 -11.49
N ILE A 158 13.14 22.31 -11.26
CA ILE A 158 12.92 20.85 -11.26
C ILE A 158 11.91 20.45 -10.19
N ASP A 159 12.03 20.98 -8.97
CA ASP A 159 11.14 20.69 -7.85
C ASP A 159 9.70 21.17 -8.12
N ARG A 160 9.52 22.29 -8.85
CA ARG A 160 8.20 22.81 -9.24
C ARG A 160 7.53 22.00 -10.35
N ASN A 161 8.31 21.47 -11.29
CA ASN A 161 7.84 20.82 -12.52
C ASN A 161 8.16 19.31 -12.56
N ALA A 162 8.33 18.69 -11.39
CA ALA A 162 8.94 17.36 -11.27
C ALA A 162 8.22 16.28 -12.08
N GLU A 163 6.88 16.22 -12.05
CA GLU A 163 6.14 15.16 -12.76
C GLU A 163 6.31 15.21 -14.28
N THR A 164 6.24 16.40 -14.89
CA THR A 164 6.39 16.54 -16.35
C THR A 164 7.83 16.31 -16.80
N LEU A 165 8.80 16.85 -16.04
CA LEU A 165 10.22 16.66 -16.33
C LEU A 165 10.67 15.20 -16.09
N PHE A 166 10.11 14.49 -15.12
CA PHE A 166 10.40 13.08 -14.87
C PHE A 166 9.84 12.13 -15.92
N ASP A 167 8.97 12.60 -16.83
CA ASP A 167 8.48 11.83 -17.98
C ASP A 167 9.26 12.09 -19.28
N SER A 168 10.25 12.98 -19.25
CA SER A 168 11.11 13.29 -20.39
C SER A 168 12.20 12.23 -20.64
N GLU A 169 12.79 12.25 -21.84
CA GLU A 169 13.94 11.40 -22.23
C GLU A 169 15.26 11.99 -21.72
N GLU A 170 15.35 13.32 -21.59
CA GLU A 170 16.48 14.07 -21.04
C GLU A 170 16.75 13.64 -19.59
N PHE A 171 15.69 13.42 -18.80
CA PHE A 171 15.79 12.88 -17.44
C PHE A 171 16.51 11.53 -17.40
N LEU A 172 16.38 10.68 -18.42
CA LEU A 172 17.01 9.36 -18.43
C LEU A 172 18.54 9.44 -18.65
N GLN A 173 19.05 10.59 -19.10
CA GLN A 173 20.49 10.77 -19.32
C GLN A 173 21.28 11.07 -18.04
N ILE A 174 20.64 11.64 -17.01
CA ILE A 174 21.32 12.11 -15.79
C ILE A 174 22.13 11.01 -15.07
N GLY A 175 23.19 11.43 -14.38
CA GLY A 175 24.03 10.58 -13.55
C GLY A 175 23.38 10.15 -12.22
N GLN A 176 23.86 9.04 -11.64
CA GLN A 176 23.34 8.49 -10.38
C GLN A 176 23.42 9.49 -9.21
N ASN A 177 24.45 10.34 -9.16
CA ASN A 177 24.60 11.36 -8.13
C ASN A 177 23.51 12.43 -8.24
N SER A 178 23.26 12.92 -9.45
CA SER A 178 22.22 13.91 -9.77
C SER A 178 20.83 13.35 -9.45
N LEU A 179 20.55 12.12 -9.88
CA LEU A 179 19.34 11.37 -9.50
C LEU A 179 19.18 11.32 -7.97
N SER A 180 20.23 10.96 -7.23
CA SER A 180 20.17 10.88 -5.76
C SER A 180 20.04 12.24 -5.06
N LYS A 181 20.46 13.35 -5.69
CA LYS A 181 20.25 14.71 -5.16
C LYS A 181 18.80 15.14 -5.39
N ILE A 182 18.30 15.02 -6.63
CA ILE A 182 16.92 15.35 -7.03
C ILE A 182 15.92 14.55 -6.19
N PHE A 183 16.06 13.22 -6.13
CA PHE A 183 15.18 12.36 -5.32
C PHE A 183 15.28 12.65 -3.81
N GLY A 184 16.39 13.25 -3.38
CA GLY A 184 16.59 13.71 -2.01
C GLY A 184 15.85 15.00 -1.65
N SER A 185 15.43 15.82 -2.62
CA SER A 185 14.80 17.12 -2.35
C SER A 185 13.46 16.97 -1.61
N ASP A 186 13.33 17.70 -0.51
CA ASP A 186 12.06 17.83 0.19
C ASP A 186 11.06 18.74 -0.55
N GLN A 187 11.46 19.49 -1.59
CA GLN A 187 10.57 20.47 -2.24
C GLN A 187 9.80 19.93 -3.46
N LEU A 188 10.19 18.75 -4.00
CA LEU A 188 9.51 18.09 -5.12
C LEU A 188 7.98 18.16 -5.02
N LYS A 189 7.35 18.76 -6.03
CA LYS A 189 5.90 18.76 -6.25
C LYS A 189 5.52 17.55 -7.09
N ILE A 190 5.15 16.47 -6.40
CA ILE A 190 4.69 15.21 -6.99
C ILE A 190 3.44 14.72 -6.25
N SER A 191 2.53 14.06 -6.97
CA SER A 191 1.29 13.46 -6.46
C SER A 191 1.53 12.30 -5.48
N GLY A 192 2.73 11.69 -5.52
CA GLY A 192 3.19 10.77 -4.48
C GLY A 192 4.48 10.01 -4.82
N GLU A 193 5.04 9.34 -3.82
CA GLU A 193 6.30 8.57 -3.92
C GLU A 193 6.25 7.40 -4.93
N ILE A 194 5.05 7.01 -5.38
CA ILE A 194 4.89 6.04 -6.48
C ILE A 194 5.42 6.58 -7.82
N VAL A 195 5.36 7.89 -8.04
CA VAL A 195 5.94 8.53 -9.23
C VAL A 195 7.45 8.31 -9.21
N LEU A 196 8.13 8.69 -8.12
CA LEU A 196 9.57 8.46 -7.93
C LEU A 196 9.97 6.98 -8.08
N TRP A 197 9.15 6.03 -7.62
CA TRP A 197 9.38 4.60 -7.85
C TRP A 197 9.36 4.23 -9.33
N ASN A 198 8.32 4.65 -10.06
CA ASN A 198 8.19 4.35 -11.49
C ASN A 198 9.29 5.02 -12.31
N THR A 199 9.59 6.29 -12.02
CA THR A 199 10.70 7.06 -12.59
C THR A 199 12.06 6.40 -12.33
N ALA A 200 12.32 5.92 -11.10
CA ALA A 200 13.54 5.17 -10.78
C ALA A 200 13.65 3.86 -11.56
N LEU A 201 12.56 3.09 -11.69
CA LEU A 201 12.59 1.87 -12.51
C LEU A 201 12.89 2.18 -13.97
N ARG A 202 12.27 3.23 -14.55
CA ARG A 202 12.48 3.63 -15.95
C ARG A 202 13.94 4.07 -16.19
N TRP A 203 14.49 4.90 -15.30
CA TRP A 203 15.89 5.32 -15.34
C TRP A 203 16.85 4.14 -15.16
N ALA A 204 16.57 3.22 -14.22
CA ALA A 204 17.40 2.04 -14.00
C ALA A 204 17.41 1.08 -15.20
N ASP A 205 16.26 0.93 -15.88
CA ASP A 205 16.15 0.14 -17.11
C ASP A 205 16.86 0.79 -18.29
N GLU A 206 16.84 2.12 -18.42
CA GLU A 206 17.68 2.82 -19.39
C GLU A 206 19.16 2.59 -19.08
N LYS A 207 19.63 2.82 -17.84
CA LYS A 207 21.04 2.61 -17.49
C LYS A 207 21.48 1.15 -17.64
N CYS A 208 20.59 0.17 -17.46
CA CYS A 208 20.91 -1.22 -17.80
C CYS A 208 21.09 -1.41 -19.32
N ARG A 209 20.17 -0.86 -20.13
CA ARG A 209 20.26 -0.92 -21.61
C ARG A 209 21.50 -0.20 -22.16
N GLN A 210 21.83 0.99 -21.67
CA GLN A 210 23.03 1.76 -22.07
C GLN A 210 24.33 0.99 -21.80
N ASN A 211 24.38 0.24 -20.69
CA ASN A 211 25.54 -0.59 -20.32
C ASN A 211 25.49 -2.02 -20.91
N ALA A 212 24.53 -2.32 -21.80
CA ALA A 212 24.30 -3.64 -22.40
C ALA A 212 24.16 -4.80 -21.38
N ILE A 213 23.61 -4.52 -20.19
CA ILE A 213 23.34 -5.52 -19.14
C ILE A 213 21.84 -5.81 -19.01
N GLU A 214 21.51 -7.04 -18.60
CA GLU A 214 20.13 -7.45 -18.34
C GLU A 214 19.48 -6.57 -17.24
N CYS A 215 18.23 -6.15 -17.44
CA CYS A 215 17.39 -5.44 -16.46
C CYS A 215 16.93 -6.33 -15.28
N SER A 216 17.85 -7.10 -14.69
CA SER A 216 17.58 -7.93 -13.52
C SER A 216 17.39 -7.06 -12.26
N PRO A 217 16.66 -7.53 -11.22
CA PRO A 217 16.48 -6.78 -9.98
C PRO A 217 17.80 -6.42 -9.29
N LYS A 218 18.82 -7.29 -9.40
CA LYS A 218 20.17 -7.04 -8.90
C LYS A 218 20.85 -5.88 -9.64
N ASN A 219 20.79 -5.87 -10.96
CA ASN A 219 21.42 -4.85 -11.79
C ASN A 219 20.74 -3.49 -11.63
N ARG A 220 19.40 -3.46 -11.65
CA ARG A 220 18.59 -2.26 -11.35
C ARG A 220 18.94 -1.65 -9.99
N ARG A 221 19.05 -2.49 -8.94
CA ARG A 221 19.42 -2.04 -7.60
C ARG A 221 20.84 -1.46 -7.56
N SER A 222 21.77 -2.07 -8.28
CA SER A 222 23.15 -1.56 -8.42
C SER A 222 23.19 -0.23 -9.19
N ALA A 223 22.38 -0.09 -10.24
CA ALA A 223 22.29 1.13 -11.04
C ALA A 223 21.69 2.30 -10.22
N LEU A 224 20.67 2.04 -9.39
CA LEU A 224 20.05 3.07 -8.54
C LEU A 224 20.92 3.49 -7.34
N GLY A 225 21.63 2.54 -6.73
CA GLY A 225 22.57 2.81 -5.64
C GLY A 225 21.96 3.67 -4.52
N PRO A 226 22.56 4.82 -4.14
CA PRO A 226 22.04 5.69 -3.10
C PRO A 226 20.63 6.26 -3.36
N ALA A 227 20.24 6.44 -4.63
CA ALA A 227 18.96 7.06 -4.98
C ALA A 227 17.75 6.22 -4.54
N LEU A 228 17.89 4.89 -4.50
CA LEU A 228 16.85 3.98 -4.03
C LEU A 228 16.40 4.31 -2.58
N PHE A 229 17.33 4.73 -1.73
CA PHE A 229 17.05 5.05 -0.32
C PHE A 229 16.47 6.46 -0.12
N LYS A 230 16.34 7.26 -1.19
CA LYS A 230 15.67 8.56 -1.18
C LYS A 230 14.16 8.46 -1.46
N ILE A 231 13.71 7.31 -1.97
CA ILE A 231 12.30 6.98 -2.15
C ILE A 231 11.69 6.59 -0.80
N ARG A 232 10.57 7.20 -0.44
CA ARG A 232 9.94 7.10 0.88
C ARG A 232 8.85 6.04 0.85
N PHE A 233 9.25 4.78 0.61
CA PHE A 233 8.35 3.62 0.53
C PHE A 233 7.29 3.52 1.65
N PRO A 234 7.54 3.91 2.92
CA PRO A 234 6.53 3.96 3.97
C PRO A 234 5.33 4.87 3.69
N LEU A 235 5.46 5.84 2.77
CA LEU A 235 4.39 6.74 2.33
C LEU A 235 3.65 6.22 1.09
N ILE A 236 4.14 5.14 0.46
CA ILE A 236 3.42 4.44 -0.60
C ILE A 236 2.37 3.54 0.05
N THR A 237 1.16 3.51 -0.52
CA THR A 237 0.09 2.69 0.04
C THR A 237 0.47 1.21 0.02
N MET A 238 0.09 0.46 1.07
CA MET A 238 0.35 -0.98 1.17
C MET A 238 -0.25 -1.80 0.01
N GLU A 239 -1.23 -1.23 -0.70
CA GLU A 239 -1.78 -1.71 -1.97
C GLU A 239 -0.72 -1.75 -3.07
N THR A 240 -0.24 -0.56 -3.43
CA THR A 240 0.70 -0.36 -4.52
C THR A 240 2.05 -0.98 -4.17
N PHE A 241 2.47 -0.88 -2.90
CA PHE A 241 3.69 -1.52 -2.42
C PHE A 241 3.65 -3.05 -2.61
N ALA A 242 2.58 -3.73 -2.15
CA ALA A 242 2.47 -5.18 -2.26
C ALA A 242 2.38 -5.68 -3.72
N LYS A 243 1.79 -4.89 -4.60
CA LYS A 243 1.49 -5.29 -5.98
C LYS A 243 2.58 -4.92 -7.00
N GLU A 244 3.18 -3.75 -6.86
CA GLU A 244 4.05 -3.16 -7.90
C GLU A 244 5.51 -3.13 -7.44
N ILE A 245 5.75 -3.03 -6.13
CA ILE A 245 7.08 -2.88 -5.55
C ILE A 245 7.65 -4.21 -5.07
N VAL A 246 6.90 -4.98 -4.28
CA VAL A 246 7.36 -6.31 -3.79
C VAL A 246 7.66 -7.30 -4.95
N PRO A 247 6.82 -7.45 -6.00
CA PRO A 247 7.09 -8.38 -7.08
C PRO A 247 8.26 -7.98 -7.99
N SER A 248 8.75 -6.73 -7.91
CA SER A 248 9.94 -6.30 -8.64
C SER A 248 11.23 -6.99 -8.17
N GLY A 249 11.24 -7.52 -6.94
CA GLY A 249 12.42 -8.12 -6.32
C GLY A 249 13.57 -7.15 -6.02
N LEU A 250 13.37 -5.84 -6.19
CA LEU A 250 14.41 -4.81 -6.02
C LEU A 250 14.73 -4.54 -4.54
N LEU A 251 13.73 -4.69 -3.66
CA LEU A 251 13.88 -4.53 -2.22
C LEU A 251 14.28 -5.87 -1.58
N THR A 252 15.15 -5.81 -0.57
CA THR A 252 15.50 -6.98 0.25
C THR A 252 14.33 -7.39 1.14
N VAL A 253 14.36 -8.63 1.65
CA VAL A 253 13.26 -9.15 2.50
C VAL A 253 13.17 -8.35 3.80
N GLU A 254 14.31 -7.97 4.38
CA GLU A 254 14.39 -7.15 5.60
C GLU A 254 13.84 -5.74 5.37
N GLU A 255 14.12 -5.14 4.21
CA GLU A 255 13.58 -3.83 3.81
C GLU A 255 12.06 -3.87 3.64
N VAL A 256 11.54 -4.90 2.95
CA VAL A 256 10.10 -5.14 2.81
C VAL A 256 9.46 -5.31 4.18
N LEU A 257 9.99 -6.17 5.04
CA LEU A 257 9.45 -6.42 6.38
C LEU A 257 9.44 -5.15 7.25
N GLY A 258 10.50 -4.34 7.24
CA GLY A 258 10.54 -3.06 7.96
C GLY A 258 9.46 -2.07 7.51
N ILE A 259 9.17 -1.99 6.21
CA ILE A 259 8.11 -1.13 5.66
C ILE A 259 6.71 -1.64 6.04
N TYR A 260 6.47 -2.95 5.94
CA TYR A 260 5.21 -3.58 6.38
C TYR A 260 4.97 -3.34 7.87
N GLN A 261 5.99 -3.56 8.69
CA GLN A 261 5.93 -3.42 10.14
C GLN A 261 5.63 -1.97 10.55
N PHE A 262 6.31 -0.99 9.95
CA PHE A 262 6.04 0.43 10.19
C PHE A 262 4.58 0.79 9.88
N ASN A 263 4.04 0.30 8.77
CA ASN A 263 2.66 0.57 8.35
C ASN A 263 1.61 -0.14 9.23
N CYS A 264 1.91 -1.32 9.76
CA CYS A 264 1.01 -2.02 10.68
C CYS A 264 1.03 -1.40 12.09
N HIS A 265 2.20 -1.01 12.60
CA HIS A 265 2.40 -0.60 13.99
C HIS A 265 3.45 0.53 14.16
N PRO A 266 3.15 1.77 13.76
CA PRO A 266 4.13 2.87 13.77
C PRO A 266 4.64 3.29 15.16
N ASN A 267 4.01 2.83 16.25
CA ASN A 267 4.34 3.21 17.64
C ASN A 267 5.08 2.11 18.44
N LEU A 268 5.37 0.93 17.86
CA LEU A 268 5.91 -0.23 18.59
C LEU A 268 7.45 -0.28 18.55
N ARG A 269 8.09 0.44 19.49
CA ARG A 269 9.57 0.56 19.58
C ARG A 269 10.32 -0.78 19.58
N ALA A 270 9.89 -1.74 20.41
CA ALA A 270 10.59 -3.02 20.58
C ALA A 270 10.67 -3.88 19.30
N VAL A 271 9.77 -3.68 18.34
CA VAL A 271 9.82 -4.41 17.05
C VAL A 271 10.71 -3.68 16.04
N SER A 272 10.88 -2.35 16.18
CA SER A 272 11.70 -1.51 15.29
C SER A 272 13.20 -1.85 15.34
N GLU A 273 13.65 -2.61 16.34
CA GLU A 273 15.02 -3.07 16.50
C GLU A 273 15.32 -4.34 15.68
N LEU A 274 14.30 -5.17 15.40
CA LEU A 274 14.44 -6.42 14.63
C LEU A 274 14.51 -6.18 13.12
N TYR A 275 13.71 -5.24 12.60
CA TYR A 275 13.71 -4.84 11.18
C TYR A 275 13.78 -3.31 11.09
N PRO A 276 14.97 -2.70 11.28
CA PRO A 276 15.12 -1.26 11.30
C PRO A 276 14.73 -0.65 9.95
N LEU A 277 13.88 0.37 10.01
CA LEU A 277 13.36 1.03 8.82
C LEU A 277 14.45 1.86 8.12
N LYS A 278 14.91 1.38 6.96
CA LYS A 278 15.99 2.01 6.17
C LYS A 278 15.54 3.19 5.29
N PHE A 279 14.24 3.45 5.19
CA PHE A 279 13.66 4.47 4.32
C PHE A 279 12.98 5.56 5.16
N SER A 280 13.07 6.81 4.73
CA SER A 280 12.39 7.89 5.42
C SER A 280 10.87 7.70 5.39
N ALA A 281 10.22 7.95 6.53
CA ALA A 281 8.77 8.06 6.65
C ALA A 281 8.30 9.51 6.82
N GLN A 282 9.19 10.49 6.57
CA GLN A 282 8.87 11.91 6.66
C GLN A 282 8.30 12.43 5.34
N ASN A 283 7.22 13.22 5.38
CA ASN A 283 6.67 13.86 4.19
C ASN A 283 7.58 14.95 3.62
N ARG A 284 7.56 15.10 2.29
CA ARG A 284 8.13 16.24 1.58
C ARG A 284 7.46 17.54 2.02
N ALA A 285 8.17 18.65 1.89
CA ALA A 285 7.74 19.99 2.30
C ALA A 285 6.49 20.47 1.53
N SER A 286 6.40 20.17 0.24
CA SER A 286 5.20 20.33 -0.60
C SER A 286 3.97 19.67 0.04
N CYS A 287 4.11 18.47 0.61
CA CYS A 287 3.06 17.74 1.32
C CYS A 287 2.84 18.18 2.78
N ARG A 288 3.43 19.29 3.26
CA ARG A 288 3.21 19.75 4.65
C ARG A 288 1.92 20.55 4.82
N GLN A 289 1.48 21.25 3.78
CA GLN A 289 0.19 21.94 3.73
C GLN A 289 -0.82 21.09 2.93
N LEU A 290 -2.09 21.14 3.32
CA LEU A 290 -3.17 20.76 2.41
C LEU A 290 -3.63 22.01 1.69
N VAL A 291 -3.69 21.94 0.36
CA VAL A 291 -4.19 23.01 -0.50
C VAL A 291 -5.41 22.49 -1.25
N LEU A 292 -6.41 23.34 -1.45
CA LEU A 292 -7.57 23.06 -2.29
C LEU A 292 -7.85 24.30 -3.14
N ASP A 293 -7.37 24.27 -4.37
CA ASP A 293 -7.68 25.27 -5.36
C ASP A 293 -9.08 25.03 -5.93
N ILE A 294 -9.90 26.09 -5.96
CA ILE A 294 -11.27 26.05 -6.48
C ILE A 294 -11.29 26.89 -7.75
N GLU A 295 -10.95 26.25 -8.87
CA GLU A 295 -11.11 26.84 -10.19
C GLU A 295 -12.59 27.22 -10.44
N GLN A 296 -12.78 28.34 -11.15
CA GLN A 296 -14.10 28.88 -11.49
C GLN A 296 -15.02 29.04 -10.27
N LEU A 297 -14.50 29.66 -9.20
CA LEU A 297 -15.21 29.89 -7.92
C LEU A 297 -16.63 30.46 -8.08
N SER A 298 -16.87 31.33 -9.07
CA SER A 298 -18.19 31.88 -9.40
C SER A 298 -19.18 30.82 -9.91
N ALA A 299 -18.73 29.88 -10.74
CA ALA A 299 -19.52 28.74 -11.18
C ALA A 299 -19.79 27.78 -10.01
N PHE A 300 -18.77 27.50 -9.18
CA PHE A 300 -18.92 26.65 -8.00
C PHE A 300 -19.91 27.22 -6.97
N ALA A 301 -19.95 28.54 -6.78
CA ALA A 301 -20.97 29.20 -5.95
C ALA A 301 -22.40 29.08 -6.54
N GLY A 302 -22.52 28.93 -7.86
CA GLY A 302 -23.78 28.64 -8.53
C GLY A 302 -24.33 27.23 -8.27
N GLU A 303 -23.47 26.25 -7.98
CA GLU A 303 -23.83 24.83 -7.84
C GLU A 303 -24.78 24.52 -6.66
N ASN A 304 -25.39 23.33 -6.70
CA ASN A 304 -26.26 22.79 -5.65
C ASN A 304 -25.45 22.28 -4.44
N GLU A 305 -26.05 22.35 -3.24
CA GLU A 305 -25.39 21.98 -1.95
C GLU A 305 -24.84 20.55 -1.85
N GLY A 306 -25.25 19.65 -2.76
CA GLY A 306 -24.73 18.29 -2.85
C GLY A 306 -23.27 18.23 -3.35
N ASN A 307 -22.83 19.24 -4.11
CA ASN A 307 -21.53 19.24 -4.77
C ASN A 307 -20.41 19.60 -3.79
N LYS A 308 -19.31 18.86 -3.91
CA LYS A 308 -18.15 18.92 -3.02
C LYS A 308 -16.90 18.94 -3.87
N ARG A 309 -15.96 19.82 -3.53
CA ARG A 309 -14.57 19.76 -4.03
C ARG A 309 -13.68 19.23 -2.92
N TYR A 310 -12.64 18.51 -3.28
CA TYR A 310 -11.73 17.85 -2.34
C TYR A 310 -10.30 18.16 -2.74
N SER A 311 -9.42 18.38 -1.76
CA SER A 311 -7.98 18.38 -2.04
C SER A 311 -7.50 17.00 -2.46
N GLU A 312 -6.26 16.98 -2.95
CA GLU A 312 -5.45 15.78 -2.96
C GLU A 312 -5.33 15.16 -1.55
N THR A 313 -4.98 13.87 -1.52
CA THR A 313 -4.83 13.12 -0.27
C THR A 313 -3.44 13.31 0.29
N VAL A 314 -3.32 14.00 1.43
CA VAL A 314 -2.03 14.14 2.12
C VAL A 314 -1.98 13.10 3.25
N TYR A 315 -1.03 12.17 3.17
CA TYR A 315 -0.84 11.16 4.20
C TYR A 315 0.07 11.70 5.30
N ARG A 316 -0.34 11.66 6.58
CA ARG A 316 0.55 11.91 7.72
C ARG A 316 0.53 10.69 8.65
N ASN A 317 1.70 10.11 8.89
CA ASN A 317 1.89 8.89 9.70
C ASN A 317 0.96 7.73 9.26
N GLY A 318 0.82 7.53 7.95
CA GLY A 318 -0.09 6.53 7.37
C GLY A 318 -1.58 6.91 7.35
N VAL A 319 -1.98 7.99 8.02
CA VAL A 319 -3.38 8.46 8.06
C VAL A 319 -3.66 9.40 6.88
N PRO A 320 -4.69 9.17 6.05
CA PRO A 320 -5.06 10.07 4.95
C PRO A 320 -5.84 11.28 5.45
N TRP A 321 -5.41 12.47 5.02
CA TRP A 321 -6.06 13.75 5.27
C TRP A 321 -6.53 14.41 3.96
N LYS A 322 -7.66 15.12 4.02
CA LYS A 322 -8.16 15.96 2.92
C LYS A 322 -8.83 17.23 3.44
N ILE A 323 -8.80 18.27 2.62
CA ILE A 323 -9.78 19.36 2.68
C ILE A 323 -11.01 18.93 1.87
N ARG A 324 -12.20 19.25 2.38
CA ARG A 324 -13.46 19.26 1.63
C ARG A 324 -14.04 20.67 1.66
N ALA A 325 -14.24 21.25 0.48
CA ALA A 325 -15.07 22.43 0.29
C ALA A 325 -16.48 22.00 -0.16
N LYS A 326 -17.51 22.66 0.38
CA LYS A 326 -18.89 22.58 -0.12
C LYS A 326 -19.61 23.90 0.07
N ILE A 327 -20.64 24.15 -0.73
CA ILE A 327 -21.55 25.27 -0.52
C ILE A 327 -22.57 24.89 0.57
N ASN A 328 -22.84 25.82 1.48
CA ASN A 328 -23.87 25.75 2.50
C ASN A 328 -24.82 26.93 2.35
N THR A 329 -26.13 26.71 2.39
CA THR A 329 -27.13 27.77 2.51
C THR A 329 -27.56 27.88 3.96
N LYS A 330 -27.67 29.10 4.47
CA LYS A 330 -28.14 29.33 5.84
C LYS A 330 -29.64 29.04 5.89
N LYS A 331 -30.12 28.31 6.90
CA LYS A 331 -31.56 28.09 7.11
C LYS A 331 -32.30 29.43 7.07
N ASP A 332 -33.37 29.47 6.30
CA ASP A 332 -34.26 30.61 6.13
C ASP A 332 -33.59 31.87 5.49
N SER A 333 -32.55 31.68 4.68
CA SER A 333 -31.91 32.71 3.85
C SER A 333 -31.54 32.17 2.46
N THR A 334 -31.43 33.05 1.46
CA THR A 334 -30.88 32.72 0.13
C THR A 334 -29.35 32.82 0.07
N GLU A 335 -28.72 33.26 1.15
CA GLU A 335 -27.28 33.50 1.24
C GLU A 335 -26.48 32.19 1.29
N LYS A 336 -25.59 32.01 0.30
CA LYS A 336 -24.69 30.86 0.14
C LYS A 336 -23.31 31.15 0.72
N TRP A 337 -22.77 30.22 1.50
CA TRP A 337 -21.48 30.30 2.20
C TRP A 337 -20.57 29.13 1.82
N LEU A 338 -19.26 29.38 1.72
CA LEU A 338 -18.25 28.34 1.49
C LEU A 338 -17.90 27.62 2.81
N GLY A 339 -18.29 26.36 2.95
CA GLY A 339 -17.91 25.50 4.06
C GLY A 339 -16.62 24.74 3.78
N PHE A 340 -15.56 25.07 4.52
CA PHE A 340 -14.25 24.41 4.49
C PHE A 340 -14.13 23.42 5.66
N TYR A 341 -13.74 22.17 5.39
CA TYR A 341 -13.63 21.10 6.39
C TYR A 341 -12.33 20.31 6.21
N LEU A 342 -11.53 20.20 7.28
CA LEU A 342 -10.44 19.24 7.36
C LEU A 342 -10.99 17.86 7.75
N LEU A 343 -10.56 16.80 7.05
CA LEU A 343 -11.02 15.43 7.26
C LEU A 343 -9.85 14.53 7.63
N CYS A 344 -9.92 13.93 8.82
CA CYS A 344 -9.16 12.74 9.22
C CYS A 344 -10.01 11.49 8.90
N THR A 345 -9.39 10.39 8.44
CA THR A 345 -10.12 9.16 8.09
C THR A 345 -9.73 7.95 8.97
N ALA A 346 -9.84 8.08 10.30
CA ALA A 346 -9.72 6.96 11.26
C ALA A 346 -10.40 7.25 12.63
N SER A 347 -11.23 6.32 13.12
CA SER A 347 -11.84 6.23 14.48
C SER A 347 -12.59 4.87 14.60
N GLU A 348 -12.88 4.19 15.74
CA GLU A 348 -12.58 4.37 17.18
C GLU A 348 -12.75 3.03 17.96
N GLU A 349 -12.58 3.06 19.30
CA GLU A 349 -12.18 1.98 20.23
C GLU A 349 -13.28 1.01 20.82
N THR A 350 -13.10 0.49 22.05
CA THR A 350 -12.85 -0.95 22.33
C THR A 350 -13.57 -1.56 23.58
N LYS A 351 -13.84 -2.89 23.55
CA LYS A 351 -13.91 -3.94 24.64
C LYS A 351 -14.69 -3.65 25.96
N LYS A 352 -15.45 -4.57 26.61
CA LYS A 352 -15.11 -5.90 27.20
C LYS A 352 -16.39 -6.61 27.75
N TYR A 353 -16.43 -7.94 27.95
CA TYR A 353 -17.53 -8.71 28.61
C TYR A 353 -17.02 -9.99 29.36
N HIS A 354 -17.86 -10.57 30.23
CA HIS A 354 -17.81 -11.94 30.86
C HIS A 354 -19.25 -12.52 30.78
N ILE A 355 -19.57 -13.76 30.35
CA ILE A 355 -19.19 -15.17 30.69
C ILE A 355 -20.09 -15.83 31.76
N SER A 356 -20.66 -17.01 31.41
CA SER A 356 -21.34 -18.10 32.20
C SER A 356 -22.62 -18.62 31.49
N LEU A 357 -23.09 -19.90 31.57
CA LEU A 357 -22.49 -21.22 31.89
C LEU A 357 -23.44 -22.39 31.44
N LEU A 358 -22.91 -23.50 30.87
CA LEU A 358 -23.35 -24.96 30.93
C LEU A 358 -24.85 -25.39 30.72
N ALA A 359 -25.25 -26.65 30.40
CA ALA A 359 -24.70 -27.85 29.73
C ALA A 359 -25.70 -29.06 29.77
N LYS A 360 -25.34 -30.20 29.12
CA LYS A 360 -25.94 -31.57 29.22
C LYS A 360 -27.31 -31.80 28.53
N ALA A 361 -27.72 -33.02 28.15
CA ALA A 361 -27.06 -34.32 27.89
C ALA A 361 -28.01 -35.20 27.02
N CYS A 362 -27.56 -36.26 26.35
CA CYS A 362 -27.79 -37.70 26.69
C CYS A 362 -27.59 -38.51 25.38
N ALA A 363 -27.44 -39.84 25.27
CA ALA A 363 -27.29 -41.01 26.16
C ALA A 363 -26.79 -42.16 25.24
N ASP A 364 -26.24 -43.31 25.64
CA ASP A 364 -25.66 -43.84 26.89
C ASP A 364 -24.80 -45.06 26.46
N PHE A 365 -23.75 -45.55 27.12
CA PHE A 365 -23.33 -45.52 28.53
C PHE A 365 -21.79 -45.76 28.58
N PRO A 366 -21.03 -45.46 29.64
CA PRO A 366 -21.02 -44.25 30.45
C PRO A 366 -19.69 -43.47 30.31
N LEU A 367 -19.77 -42.15 30.12
CA LEU A 367 -18.87 -41.23 30.83
C LEU A 367 -19.70 -40.44 31.85
N LYS A 368 -20.41 -41.19 32.69
CA LYS A 368 -21.04 -40.68 33.91
C LYS A 368 -19.98 -40.27 34.93
N ASN A 369 -18.84 -40.95 34.89
CA ASN A 369 -17.57 -40.49 35.43
C ASN A 369 -16.73 -39.97 34.28
N GLU A 370 -15.93 -38.93 34.53
CA GLU A 370 -14.90 -38.46 33.62
C GLU A 370 -13.96 -39.62 33.25
N LEU A 371 -13.56 -39.72 31.98
CA LEU A 371 -12.41 -40.56 31.62
C LEU A 371 -11.20 -39.74 32.07
N PRO A 372 -10.45 -40.14 33.12
CA PRO A 372 -9.46 -39.25 33.74
C PRO A 372 -8.40 -38.78 32.75
N ASN A 373 -8.16 -39.58 31.70
CA ASN A 373 -7.37 -39.18 30.56
C ASN A 373 -7.91 -39.84 29.27
N VAL A 374 -8.67 -39.09 28.46
CA VAL A 374 -9.19 -39.56 27.16
C VAL A 374 -8.08 -39.78 26.12
N PHE A 375 -6.93 -39.11 26.27
CA PHE A 375 -5.77 -39.30 25.40
C PHE A 375 -5.07 -40.64 25.68
N LEU A 376 -4.93 -41.02 26.95
CA LEU A 376 -4.47 -42.35 27.36
C LEU A 376 -5.41 -43.45 26.85
N ALA A 377 -6.72 -43.24 26.94
CA ALA A 377 -7.71 -44.18 26.38
C ALA A 377 -7.57 -44.33 24.85
N TYR A 378 -7.25 -43.24 24.13
CA TYR A 378 -6.92 -43.31 22.70
C TYR A 378 -5.63 -44.10 22.43
N GLU A 379 -4.56 -43.85 23.19
CA GLU A 379 -3.29 -44.56 23.01
C GLU A 379 -3.43 -46.06 23.31
N GLN A 380 -4.17 -46.43 24.35
CA GLN A 380 -4.55 -47.82 24.64
C GLN A 380 -5.42 -48.43 23.52
N ALA A 381 -6.36 -47.68 22.96
CA ALA A 381 -7.17 -48.13 21.82
C ALA A 381 -6.33 -48.40 20.56
N GLN A 382 -5.27 -47.63 20.33
CA GLN A 382 -4.34 -47.84 19.23
C GLN A 382 -3.44 -49.07 19.47
N LEU A 383 -3.01 -49.32 20.71
CA LEU A 383 -2.22 -50.51 21.07
C LEU A 383 -3.01 -51.82 20.94
N LEU A 384 -4.34 -51.78 21.06
CA LEU A 384 -5.24 -52.93 20.95
C LEU A 384 -5.87 -53.09 19.55
N ASP A 385 -5.47 -52.28 18.57
CA ASP A 385 -6.09 -52.13 17.22
C ASP A 385 -7.63 -51.94 17.23
N GLU A 386 -8.16 -51.39 18.32
CA GLU A 386 -9.59 -51.10 18.50
C GLU A 386 -9.97 -49.81 17.76
N LYS A 387 -10.04 -49.92 16.43
CA LYS A 387 -10.31 -48.80 15.51
C LYS A 387 -11.64 -48.10 15.83
N GLY A 388 -12.69 -48.84 16.18
CA GLY A 388 -13.99 -48.28 16.53
C GLY A 388 -13.99 -47.50 17.85
N PHE A 389 -13.19 -47.92 18.83
CA PHE A 389 -13.00 -47.17 20.08
C PHE A 389 -12.09 -45.95 19.87
N SER A 390 -10.99 -46.11 19.11
CA SER A 390 -10.07 -45.02 18.72
C SER A 390 -10.80 -43.86 18.03
N ILE A 391 -11.73 -44.14 17.11
CA ILE A 391 -12.56 -43.14 16.44
C ILE A 391 -13.50 -42.42 17.44
N ARG A 392 -14.07 -43.15 18.41
CA ARG A 392 -14.92 -42.55 19.45
C ARG A 392 -14.13 -41.60 20.36
N CYS A 393 -12.90 -41.95 20.72
CA CYS A 393 -12.00 -41.07 21.47
C CYS A 393 -11.65 -39.78 20.68
N LEU A 394 -11.32 -39.87 19.39
CA LEU A 394 -11.08 -38.68 18.55
C LEU A 394 -12.33 -37.81 18.41
N ASN A 395 -13.51 -38.41 18.17
CA ASN A 395 -14.78 -37.68 18.12
C ASN A 395 -15.12 -36.98 19.45
N TYR A 396 -14.73 -37.56 20.59
CA TYR A 396 -14.86 -36.92 21.90
C TYR A 396 -13.91 -35.73 22.03
N ILE A 397 -12.64 -35.91 21.66
CA ILE A 397 -11.62 -34.84 21.65
C ILE A 397 -12.08 -33.67 20.76
N ASP A 398 -12.56 -33.95 19.55
CA ASP A 398 -13.07 -32.94 18.63
C ASP A 398 -14.25 -32.14 19.20
N ARG A 399 -15.16 -32.81 19.94
CA ARG A 399 -16.32 -32.17 20.60
C ARG A 399 -15.98 -31.37 21.86
N LYS A 400 -14.87 -31.71 22.52
CA LYS A 400 -14.45 -31.15 23.82
C LYS A 400 -13.10 -30.42 23.75
N ALA A 401 -12.66 -30.07 22.54
CA ALA A 401 -11.33 -29.53 22.26
C ALA A 401 -10.96 -28.36 23.16
N GLU A 402 -11.79 -27.31 23.26
CA GLU A 402 -11.46 -26.15 24.11
C GLU A 402 -11.24 -26.49 25.59
N THR A 403 -12.06 -27.38 26.16
CA THR A 403 -11.90 -27.82 27.55
C THR A 403 -10.69 -28.72 27.74
N LEU A 404 -10.45 -29.64 26.81
CA LEU A 404 -9.34 -30.60 26.89
C LEU A 404 -7.99 -29.94 26.60
N PHE A 405 -7.95 -28.96 25.70
CA PHE A 405 -6.75 -28.16 25.42
C PHE A 405 -6.34 -27.29 26.61
N GLY A 406 -7.20 -27.12 27.61
CA GLY A 406 -6.85 -26.50 28.90
C GLY A 406 -6.18 -27.44 29.90
N SER A 407 -6.20 -28.75 29.68
CA SER A 407 -5.81 -29.75 30.69
C SER A 407 -4.31 -30.09 30.71
N GLU A 408 -3.84 -30.67 31.81
CA GLU A 408 -2.45 -31.13 31.97
C GLU A 408 -2.20 -32.42 31.18
N GLU A 409 -3.20 -33.30 31.10
CA GLU A 409 -3.15 -34.54 30.32
C GLU A 409 -2.91 -34.27 28.83
N PHE A 410 -3.46 -33.17 28.30
CA PHE A 410 -3.19 -32.73 26.93
C PHE A 410 -1.70 -32.39 26.72
N LEU A 411 -1.03 -31.81 27.72
CA LEU A 411 0.40 -31.49 27.62
C LEU A 411 1.29 -32.75 27.63
N GLN A 412 0.77 -33.87 28.12
CA GLN A 412 1.50 -35.14 28.15
C GLN A 412 1.51 -35.89 26.81
N ILE A 413 0.51 -35.68 25.93
CA ILE A 413 0.32 -36.47 24.70
C ILE A 413 1.52 -36.48 23.75
N GLY A 414 1.66 -37.58 22.99
CA GLY A 414 2.68 -37.70 21.95
C GLY A 414 2.42 -36.82 20.71
N GLN A 415 3.50 -36.41 20.03
CA GLN A 415 3.47 -35.55 18.82
C GLN A 415 2.57 -36.12 17.69
N ASN A 416 2.48 -37.45 17.56
CA ASN A 416 1.62 -38.12 16.59
C ASN A 416 0.12 -37.89 16.88
N LEU A 417 -0.29 -37.93 18.15
CA LEU A 417 -1.67 -37.63 18.55
C LEU A 417 -1.95 -36.14 18.40
N LEU A 418 -1.03 -35.27 18.81
CA LEU A 418 -1.11 -33.82 18.59
C LEU A 418 -1.35 -33.48 17.10
N SER A 419 -0.58 -34.08 16.19
CA SER A 419 -0.73 -33.86 14.74
C SER A 419 -2.05 -34.40 14.17
N LYS A 420 -2.57 -35.52 14.69
CA LYS A 420 -3.91 -36.04 14.34
C LYS A 420 -5.01 -35.08 14.80
N ILE A 421 -4.96 -34.62 16.05
CA ILE A 421 -5.92 -33.68 16.63
C ILE A 421 -5.92 -32.35 15.85
N PHE A 422 -4.76 -31.72 15.68
CA PHE A 422 -4.66 -30.45 14.96
C PHE A 422 -5.05 -30.58 13.47
N GLY A 423 -4.92 -31.78 12.91
CA GLY A 423 -5.39 -32.10 11.56
C GLY A 423 -6.92 -32.22 11.41
N SER A 424 -7.67 -32.47 12.48
CA SER A 424 -9.10 -32.81 12.39
C SER A 424 -9.97 -31.65 11.90
N ASP A 425 -10.67 -31.85 10.79
CA ASP A 425 -11.69 -30.92 10.29
C ASP A 425 -12.93 -30.79 11.21
N GLN A 426 -13.02 -31.56 12.29
CA GLN A 426 -14.19 -31.58 13.18
C GLN A 426 -13.97 -30.86 14.52
N LEU A 427 -12.77 -30.35 14.81
CA LEU A 427 -12.47 -29.59 16.04
C LEU A 427 -13.53 -28.49 16.29
N LYS A 428 -14.16 -28.53 17.46
CA LYS A 428 -14.95 -27.43 18.01
C LYS A 428 -14.04 -26.52 18.82
N ILE A 429 -13.53 -25.47 18.15
CA ILE A 429 -12.67 -24.43 18.73
C ILE A 429 -13.13 -23.04 18.27
N SER A 430 -12.97 -22.04 19.13
CA SER A 430 -13.26 -20.63 18.85
C SER A 430 -12.44 -20.01 17.71
N GLY A 431 -11.29 -20.61 17.35
CA GLY A 431 -10.54 -20.26 16.14
C GLY A 431 -9.13 -20.84 16.12
N GLU A 432 -8.44 -20.73 14.98
CA GLU A 432 -7.07 -21.24 14.79
C GLU A 432 -6.05 -20.56 15.73
N ILE A 433 -6.34 -19.38 16.26
CA ILE A 433 -5.50 -18.73 17.29
C ILE A 433 -5.55 -19.49 18.63
N ALA A 434 -6.69 -20.08 19.01
CA ALA A 434 -6.77 -20.93 20.19
C ALA A 434 -5.94 -22.22 19.98
N LEU A 435 -5.91 -22.74 18.76
CA LEU A 435 -5.07 -23.88 18.38
C LEU A 435 -3.58 -23.53 18.43
N TRP A 436 -3.19 -22.34 17.97
CA TRP A 436 -1.82 -21.82 18.10
C TRP A 436 -1.38 -21.67 19.56
N ASN A 437 -2.19 -21.00 20.40
CA ASN A 437 -1.86 -20.79 21.81
C ASN A 437 -1.77 -22.14 22.57
N THR A 438 -2.61 -23.11 22.20
CA THR A 438 -2.54 -24.50 22.67
C THR A 438 -1.24 -25.20 22.22
N ALA A 439 -0.87 -25.05 20.95
CA ALA A 439 0.37 -25.60 20.40
C ALA A 439 1.61 -25.05 21.12
N LEU A 440 1.64 -23.74 21.36
CA LEU A 440 2.74 -23.08 22.05
C LEU A 440 2.87 -23.59 23.50
N ARG A 441 1.75 -23.72 24.24
CA ARG A 441 1.76 -24.26 25.61
C ARG A 441 2.26 -25.72 25.66
N TRP A 442 1.84 -26.56 24.71
CA TRP A 442 2.34 -27.93 24.58
C TRP A 442 3.84 -27.97 24.23
N ALA A 443 4.30 -27.10 23.34
CA ALA A 443 5.71 -27.01 22.97
C ALA A 443 6.59 -26.55 24.15
N ASP A 444 6.10 -25.60 24.95
CA ASP A 444 6.77 -25.14 26.18
C ASP A 444 6.84 -26.22 27.26
N GLU A 445 5.80 -27.06 27.39
CA GLU A 445 5.88 -28.27 28.24
C GLU A 445 6.96 -29.23 27.73
N LYS A 446 6.95 -29.57 26.44
CA LYS A 446 7.95 -30.52 25.91
C LYS A 446 9.38 -29.99 25.97
N CYS A 447 9.60 -28.68 25.89
CA CYS A 447 10.93 -28.11 26.15
C CYS A 447 11.33 -28.29 27.62
N ARG A 448 10.44 -27.97 28.57
CA ARG A 448 10.68 -28.15 30.02
C ARG A 448 10.91 -29.61 30.41
N GLN A 449 10.13 -30.56 29.87
CA GLN A 449 10.28 -32.00 30.12
C GLN A 449 11.64 -32.55 29.65
N ASN A 450 12.17 -32.02 28.55
CA ASN A 450 13.48 -32.40 28.02
C ASN A 450 14.64 -31.57 28.60
N ALA A 451 14.38 -30.70 29.60
CA ALA A 451 15.35 -29.78 30.21
C ALA A 451 16.10 -28.89 29.20
N ILE A 452 15.44 -28.53 28.08
CA ILE A 452 15.97 -27.60 27.08
C ILE A 452 15.30 -26.23 27.18
N GLU A 453 16.04 -25.19 26.80
CA GLU A 453 15.49 -23.83 26.73
C GLU A 453 14.28 -23.79 25.78
N CYS A 454 13.22 -23.09 26.16
CA CYS A 454 12.04 -22.84 25.32
C CYS A 454 12.33 -21.83 24.18
N SER A 455 13.47 -21.99 23.50
CA SER A 455 13.83 -21.18 22.34
C SER A 455 12.82 -21.41 21.20
N PRO A 456 12.69 -20.48 20.25
CA PRO A 456 11.75 -20.65 19.15
C PRO A 456 12.07 -21.87 18.28
N GLU A 457 13.36 -22.18 18.10
CA GLU A 457 13.83 -23.34 17.33
C GLU A 457 13.50 -24.65 18.02
N ASN A 458 13.66 -24.72 19.34
CA ASN A 458 13.32 -25.89 20.15
C ASN A 458 11.81 -26.14 20.16
N ARG A 459 10.99 -25.09 20.33
CA ARG A 459 9.52 -25.17 20.19
C ARG A 459 9.09 -25.67 18.81
N ARG A 460 9.74 -25.21 17.74
CA ARG A 460 9.47 -25.67 16.37
C ARG A 460 9.81 -27.15 16.19
N SER A 461 10.97 -27.58 16.70
CA SER A 461 11.41 -28.97 16.69
C SER A 461 10.43 -29.87 17.44
N ALA A 462 9.99 -29.44 18.63
CA ALA A 462 8.99 -30.15 19.43
C ALA A 462 7.64 -30.30 18.71
N LEU A 463 7.14 -29.25 18.04
CA LEU A 463 5.86 -29.32 17.32
C LEU A 463 5.90 -30.16 16.03
N GLY A 464 7.03 -30.13 15.31
CA GLY A 464 7.25 -30.96 14.12
C GLY A 464 6.07 -30.91 13.11
N PRO A 465 5.53 -32.07 12.68
CA PRO A 465 4.42 -32.11 11.73
C PRO A 465 3.11 -31.45 12.18
N ALA A 466 2.88 -31.30 13.49
CA ALA A 466 1.65 -30.70 14.01
C ALA A 466 1.54 -29.20 13.68
N LEU A 467 2.68 -28.50 13.58
CA LEU A 467 2.73 -27.07 13.21
C LEU A 467 2.03 -26.79 11.87
N PHE A 468 2.22 -27.66 10.87
CA PHE A 468 1.65 -27.51 9.53
C PHE A 468 0.16 -27.85 9.43
N LYS A 469 -0.46 -28.32 10.53
CA LYS A 469 -1.90 -28.58 10.61
C LYS A 469 -2.71 -27.36 11.09
N ILE A 470 -2.03 -26.35 11.65
CA ILE A 470 -2.62 -25.07 12.06
C ILE A 470 -2.81 -24.20 10.82
N ARG A 471 -4.00 -23.61 10.67
CA ARG A 471 -4.43 -22.91 9.45
C ARG A 471 -4.26 -21.40 9.63
N PHE A 472 -3.01 -20.96 9.72
CA PHE A 472 -2.66 -19.54 9.94
C PHE A 472 -3.33 -18.57 8.96
N THR A 473 -3.68 -19.03 7.75
CA THR A 473 -4.44 -18.27 6.75
C THR A 473 -5.86 -17.88 7.18
N LEU A 474 -6.39 -18.47 8.25
CA LEU A 474 -7.71 -18.16 8.83
C LEU A 474 -7.63 -17.23 10.05
N ILE A 475 -6.42 -16.85 10.49
CA ILE A 475 -6.19 -15.88 11.57
C ILE A 475 -6.12 -14.47 10.97
N THR A 476 -6.69 -13.48 11.66
CA THR A 476 -6.62 -12.08 11.17
C THR A 476 -5.17 -11.57 11.20
N MET A 477 -4.81 -10.66 10.29
CA MET A 477 -3.46 -10.09 10.26
C MET A 477 -3.09 -9.36 11.56
N GLU A 478 -4.06 -8.71 12.22
CA GLU A 478 -3.85 -8.03 13.50
C GLU A 478 -3.54 -9.05 14.62
N THR A 479 -4.34 -10.12 14.74
CA THR A 479 -4.10 -11.19 15.71
C THR A 479 -2.81 -11.95 15.41
N PHE A 480 -2.50 -12.22 14.14
CA PHE A 480 -1.26 -12.86 13.72
C PHE A 480 -0.04 -12.01 14.08
N ALA A 481 -0.03 -10.72 13.73
CA ALA A 481 1.07 -9.82 14.09
C ALA A 481 1.24 -9.75 15.62
N LYS A 482 0.14 -9.56 16.35
CA LYS A 482 0.16 -9.33 17.79
C LYS A 482 0.48 -10.56 18.64
N GLU A 483 -0.05 -11.73 18.31
CA GLU A 483 0.02 -12.94 19.16
C GLU A 483 0.95 -14.03 18.59
N ILE A 484 1.40 -13.88 17.34
CA ILE A 484 2.25 -14.88 16.66
C ILE A 484 3.59 -14.26 16.29
N ALA A 485 3.62 -13.08 15.65
CA ALA A 485 4.88 -12.42 15.30
C ALA A 485 5.60 -11.78 16.50
N CYS A 486 4.87 -11.16 17.44
CA CYS A 486 5.49 -10.53 18.62
C CYS A 486 5.90 -11.52 19.73
N CYS A 487 5.38 -12.75 19.77
CA CYS A 487 5.45 -13.60 20.97
C CYS A 487 6.70 -14.47 21.09
N ASN A 488 7.44 -14.74 20.00
CA ASN A 488 8.86 -15.15 19.98
C ASN A 488 9.30 -15.47 18.53
N ASN A 489 10.59 -15.27 18.23
CA ASN A 489 11.23 -15.41 16.90
C ASN A 489 11.23 -16.83 16.29
N LEU A 490 10.07 -17.48 16.15
CA LEU A 490 9.92 -18.82 15.55
C LEU A 490 9.97 -18.75 14.02
N ALA A 491 10.87 -17.92 13.51
CA ALA A 491 10.95 -17.52 12.12
C ALA A 491 12.39 -17.13 11.73
N ALA A 492 13.21 -18.16 11.44
CA ALA A 492 14.06 -18.07 10.26
C ALA A 492 13.12 -17.86 9.04
N PHE A 493 12.82 -16.60 8.74
CA PHE A 493 11.72 -16.19 7.85
C PHE A 493 11.90 -16.68 6.40
N ASN A 494 13.13 -17.08 6.06
CA ASN A 494 13.52 -17.79 4.84
C ASN A 494 12.66 -19.02 4.50
N GLN A 495 11.99 -19.64 5.48
CA GLN A 495 11.03 -20.74 5.23
C GLN A 495 9.54 -20.34 5.35
N ILE A 496 9.24 -19.12 5.81
CA ILE A 496 7.88 -18.51 5.81
C ILE A 496 7.51 -17.95 4.41
N LYS A 497 8.48 -17.90 3.48
CA LYS A 497 8.25 -17.69 2.03
C LYS A 497 7.02 -18.44 1.46
N ASN A 498 6.67 -19.60 2.02
CA ASN A 498 5.59 -20.47 1.54
C ASN A 498 4.33 -20.47 2.44
N CYS A 499 4.20 -19.52 3.37
CA CYS A 499 2.97 -19.31 4.15
C CYS A 499 1.97 -18.38 3.44
N PHE A 500 2.46 -17.45 2.61
CA PHE A 500 1.65 -16.36 2.04
C PHE A 500 1.89 -16.17 0.53
N PRO A 501 1.20 -16.93 -0.35
CA PRO A 501 1.08 -16.64 -1.79
C PRO A 501 0.13 -15.46 -2.07
N PHE A 502 -0.38 -14.80 -1.02
CA PHE A 502 -1.63 -14.04 -1.06
C PHE A 502 -1.47 -12.60 -1.57
N PHE A 503 -0.24 -12.07 -1.60
CA PHE A 503 0.00 -10.63 -1.84
C PHE A 503 0.14 -10.21 -3.32
N SER A 504 0.32 -11.14 -4.28
CA SER A 504 0.57 -10.79 -5.69
C SER A 504 -0.66 -10.71 -6.60
N ALA A 505 -1.85 -11.09 -6.12
CA ALA A 505 -3.05 -11.22 -6.96
C ALA A 505 -4.19 -10.22 -6.67
N PHE A 506 -4.16 -9.52 -5.53
CA PHE A 506 -5.19 -8.53 -5.18
C PHE A 506 -4.59 -7.14 -4.99
N ARG A 507 -4.64 -6.34 -6.07
CA ARG A 507 -5.39 -5.06 -6.07
C ARG A 507 -5.39 -4.34 -7.42
N ARG A 508 -6.48 -4.51 -8.17
CA ARG A 508 -7.13 -3.61 -9.16
C ARG A 508 -8.33 -4.45 -9.65
N SER A 509 -9.58 -3.99 -9.61
CA SER A 509 -10.07 -2.61 -9.58
C SER A 509 -10.82 -2.21 -8.30
N ASP A 510 -10.58 -0.96 -7.89
CA ASP A 510 -11.49 -0.02 -7.23
C ASP A 510 -11.97 -0.31 -5.80
N CYS A 511 -11.10 0.06 -4.84
CA CYS A 511 -11.50 0.41 -3.48
C CYS A 511 -11.42 1.94 -3.26
N GLY A 512 -12.58 2.57 -3.03
CA GLY A 512 -12.67 3.61 -2.00
C GLY A 512 -13.03 2.92 -0.68
N GLY A 513 -12.33 3.24 0.43
CA GLY A 513 -12.36 2.51 1.71
C GLY A 513 -13.76 2.16 2.27
N SER A 514 -13.91 1.14 3.12
CA SER A 514 -13.02 0.76 4.23
C SER A 514 -12.92 -0.76 4.43
N ALA A 515 -11.93 -1.23 5.19
CA ALA A 515 -11.58 -2.64 5.32
C ALA A 515 -12.54 -3.44 6.23
N ARG A 516 -13.08 -4.55 5.70
CA ARG A 516 -13.24 -5.82 6.43
C ARG A 516 -13.54 -7.00 5.49
N HIS A 517 -12.72 -8.05 5.63
CA HIS A 517 -12.90 -9.44 5.17
C HIS A 517 -13.29 -9.70 3.69
N LEU A 518 -12.30 -10.16 2.90
CA LEU A 518 -12.50 -10.80 1.60
C LEU A 518 -12.33 -12.33 1.70
N PRO A 519 -13.21 -13.14 1.10
CA PRO A 519 -13.07 -14.60 1.03
C PRO A 519 -12.20 -15.06 -0.16
N ILE A 520 -11.68 -16.28 -0.01
CA ILE A 520 -10.96 -17.00 -1.07
C ILE A 520 -11.96 -17.66 -2.01
N GLN A 521 -11.97 -17.31 -3.31
CA GLN A 521 -11.64 -18.25 -4.42
C GLN A 521 -11.84 -17.65 -5.84
N CYS A 522 -11.13 -18.27 -6.80
CA CYS A 522 -11.31 -18.20 -8.27
C CYS A 522 -10.83 -16.96 -9.04
N HIS A 523 -9.51 -16.85 -9.23
CA HIS A 523 -8.92 -16.23 -10.43
C HIS A 523 -8.08 -17.29 -11.18
N PRO A 524 -8.15 -17.42 -12.52
CA PRO A 524 -7.37 -18.41 -13.29
C PRO A 524 -5.84 -18.27 -13.18
N ASN A 525 -5.35 -17.17 -12.61
CA ASN A 525 -3.91 -16.92 -12.40
C ASN A 525 -3.34 -17.66 -11.17
N LEU A 526 -4.19 -18.18 -10.27
CA LEU A 526 -3.73 -18.87 -9.05
C LEU A 526 -3.07 -20.23 -9.31
N ARG A 527 -3.39 -20.90 -10.44
CA ARG A 527 -2.75 -22.18 -10.81
C ARG A 527 -1.25 -22.00 -11.04
N ALA A 528 -0.88 -21.06 -11.92
CA ALA A 528 0.51 -20.77 -12.27
C ALA A 528 1.36 -20.26 -11.08
N VAL A 529 0.76 -19.51 -10.13
CA VAL A 529 1.49 -19.05 -8.93
C VAL A 529 1.71 -20.20 -7.93
N SER A 530 0.73 -21.11 -7.78
CA SER A 530 0.88 -22.30 -6.92
C SER A 530 1.94 -23.29 -7.43
N GLU A 531 2.19 -23.30 -8.74
CA GLU A 531 3.24 -24.10 -9.40
C GLU A 531 4.65 -23.52 -9.18
N LEU A 532 4.77 -22.21 -8.90
CA LEU A 532 6.06 -21.53 -8.64
C LEU A 532 6.44 -21.50 -7.15
N TYR A 533 5.47 -21.41 -6.24
CA TYR A 533 5.71 -21.35 -4.79
C TYR A 533 4.65 -22.17 -4.01
N PRO A 534 4.84 -23.49 -3.82
CA PRO A 534 3.84 -24.34 -3.19
C PRO A 534 3.63 -24.03 -1.70
N LEU A 535 2.36 -23.84 -1.32
CA LEU A 535 1.90 -23.63 0.06
C LEU A 535 2.31 -24.78 0.99
N LYS A 536 2.81 -24.44 2.18
CA LYS A 536 3.07 -25.42 3.26
C LYS A 536 1.93 -25.57 4.27
N PHE A 537 0.90 -24.73 4.20
CA PHE A 537 -0.21 -24.66 5.17
C PHE A 537 -1.57 -24.73 4.45
N SER A 538 -2.55 -25.38 5.09
CA SER A 538 -3.90 -25.52 4.51
C SER A 538 -4.72 -24.23 4.65
N ALA A 539 -5.39 -23.85 3.56
CA ALA A 539 -6.30 -22.71 3.49
C ALA A 539 -7.80 -23.10 3.52
N GLN A 540 -8.13 -24.37 3.81
CA GLN A 540 -9.52 -24.86 3.85
C GLN A 540 -10.15 -24.68 5.23
N ASN A 541 -11.44 -24.34 5.30
CA ASN A 541 -12.19 -24.24 6.56
C ASN A 541 -12.51 -25.63 7.15
N ARG A 542 -12.55 -25.73 8.49
CA ARG A 542 -13.00 -26.93 9.20
C ARG A 542 -14.52 -27.15 8.97
N ALA A 543 -14.93 -28.41 8.94
CA ALA A 543 -16.29 -28.82 8.58
C ALA A 543 -17.35 -28.38 9.61
N SER A 544 -16.96 -28.15 10.86
CA SER A 544 -17.82 -27.67 11.95
C SER A 544 -18.42 -26.27 11.71
N CYS A 545 -17.91 -25.47 10.77
CA CYS A 545 -18.44 -24.14 10.43
C CYS A 545 -19.58 -24.13 9.37
N ARG A 546 -20.16 -25.30 9.04
CA ARG A 546 -21.09 -25.45 7.91
C ARG A 546 -22.59 -25.20 8.18
N GLN A 547 -23.06 -24.95 9.41
CA GLN A 547 -24.49 -24.67 9.64
C GLN A 547 -24.66 -23.67 10.79
N LEU A 548 -25.63 -22.75 10.70
CA LEU A 548 -26.06 -21.98 11.87
C LEU A 548 -27.13 -22.75 12.62
N VAL A 549 -27.02 -22.78 13.93
CA VAL A 549 -28.01 -23.37 14.83
C VAL A 549 -28.28 -22.39 15.97
N LEU A 550 -29.55 -22.25 16.35
CA LEU A 550 -30.03 -21.50 17.52
C LEU A 550 -30.98 -22.42 18.30
N ASP A 551 -30.53 -22.82 19.46
CA ASP A 551 -31.33 -23.48 20.47
C ASP A 551 -32.07 -22.42 21.29
N ILE A 552 -33.39 -22.53 21.39
CA ILE A 552 -34.20 -21.69 22.29
C ILE A 552 -34.74 -22.60 23.40
N GLU A 553 -34.11 -22.51 24.55
CA GLU A 553 -34.54 -23.14 25.80
C GLU A 553 -35.54 -22.23 26.54
N GLN A 554 -36.40 -22.84 27.36
CA GLN A 554 -37.55 -22.19 28.00
C GLN A 554 -38.47 -21.53 26.97
N LEU A 555 -38.81 -22.27 25.90
CA LEU A 555 -39.63 -21.78 24.80
C LEU A 555 -41.02 -21.30 25.25
N SER A 556 -41.64 -21.98 26.22
CA SER A 556 -42.92 -21.60 26.80
C SER A 556 -42.85 -20.23 27.50
N ALA A 557 -41.77 -19.98 28.25
CA ALA A 557 -41.50 -18.69 28.87
C ALA A 557 -41.19 -17.61 27.81
N PHE A 558 -40.40 -17.95 26.78
CA PHE A 558 -40.13 -17.05 25.66
C PHE A 558 -41.41 -16.70 24.88
N ALA A 559 -42.34 -17.63 24.68
CA ALA A 559 -43.66 -17.35 24.11
C ALA A 559 -44.48 -16.38 25.00
N GLY A 560 -44.27 -16.42 26.33
CA GLY A 560 -44.84 -15.48 27.29
C GLY A 560 -44.30 -14.05 27.21
N GLU A 561 -43.06 -13.85 26.76
CA GLU A 561 -42.35 -12.55 26.75
C GLU A 561 -42.97 -11.47 25.82
N ASN A 562 -42.48 -10.23 25.98
CA ASN A 562 -42.84 -9.07 25.16
C ASN A 562 -42.09 -9.05 23.81
N GLU A 563 -42.69 -8.44 22.77
CA GLU A 563 -42.16 -8.38 21.39
C GLU A 563 -40.76 -7.78 21.21
N GLY A 564 -40.28 -7.02 22.20
CA GLY A 564 -38.93 -6.45 22.20
C GLY A 564 -37.83 -7.51 22.29
N ASN A 565 -38.13 -8.68 22.87
CA ASN A 565 -37.17 -9.69 23.22
C ASN A 565 -36.76 -10.54 22.00
N LYS A 566 -35.46 -10.83 21.93
CA LYS A 566 -34.80 -11.47 20.79
C LYS A 566 -33.81 -12.51 21.32
N ARG A 567 -33.72 -13.66 20.65
CA ARG A 567 -32.67 -14.65 20.85
C ARG A 567 -31.81 -14.70 19.58
N TYR A 568 -30.51 -14.99 19.73
CA TYR A 568 -29.56 -14.98 18.62
C TYR A 568 -28.67 -16.22 18.68
N SER A 569 -28.32 -16.79 17.52
CA SER A 569 -27.29 -17.83 17.47
C SER A 569 -25.91 -17.27 17.82
N GLU A 570 -24.98 -18.21 18.00
CA GLU A 570 -23.56 -17.91 17.85
C GLU A 570 -23.23 -17.30 16.48
N THR A 571 -22.12 -16.55 16.45
CA THR A 571 -21.64 -15.90 15.23
C THR A 571 -20.90 -16.91 14.37
N VAL A 572 -21.48 -17.32 13.24
CA VAL A 572 -20.78 -18.16 12.28
C VAL A 572 -20.16 -17.27 11.20
N TYR A 573 -18.83 -17.28 11.14
CA TYR A 573 -18.10 -16.61 10.07
C TYR A 573 -18.12 -17.47 8.81
N ARG A 574 -18.78 -16.98 7.77
CA ARG A 574 -18.70 -17.58 6.43
C ARG A 574 -18.19 -16.54 5.47
N ASN A 575 -17.19 -16.91 4.68
CA ASN A 575 -16.51 -15.99 3.78
C ASN A 575 -15.96 -14.74 4.49
N GLY A 576 -15.61 -14.87 5.77
CA GLY A 576 -15.19 -13.77 6.65
C GLY A 576 -16.32 -12.81 7.09
N VAL A 577 -17.55 -13.00 6.60
CA VAL A 577 -18.73 -12.24 7.00
C VAL A 577 -19.38 -12.92 8.22
N PRO A 578 -19.73 -12.18 9.29
CA PRO A 578 -20.39 -12.75 10.46
C PRO A 578 -21.91 -12.89 10.24
N TRP A 579 -22.41 -14.11 10.44
CA TRP A 579 -23.84 -14.44 10.32
C TRP A 579 -24.42 -14.93 11.64
N LYS A 580 -25.69 -14.61 11.87
CA LYS A 580 -26.49 -15.12 13.00
C LYS A 580 -27.90 -15.51 12.57
N ILE A 581 -28.51 -16.44 13.29
CA ILE A 581 -29.96 -16.53 13.40
C ILE A 581 -30.41 -15.44 14.38
N ARG A 582 -31.54 -14.78 14.09
CA ARG A 582 -32.30 -14.00 15.06
C ARG A 582 -33.71 -14.55 15.15
N ALA A 583 -34.09 -15.00 16.34
CA ALA A 583 -35.47 -15.28 16.71
C ALA A 583 -36.06 -14.09 17.47
N LYS A 584 -37.33 -13.77 17.26
CA LYS A 584 -38.08 -12.78 18.04
C LYS A 584 -39.56 -13.15 18.11
N ILE A 585 -40.28 -12.57 19.06
CA ILE A 585 -41.75 -12.66 19.11
C ILE A 585 -42.34 -11.61 18.15
N ASN A 586 -43.49 -11.90 17.57
CA ASN A 586 -44.25 -10.98 16.75
C ASN A 586 -45.74 -11.30 16.85
N THR A 587 -46.58 -10.29 17.06
CA THR A 587 -48.04 -10.40 17.02
C THR A 587 -48.52 -9.83 15.69
N LYS A 588 -49.57 -10.41 15.10
CA LYS A 588 -50.22 -9.80 13.93
C LYS A 588 -51.02 -8.58 14.40
N LYS A 589 -51.08 -7.53 13.56
CA LYS A 589 -52.10 -6.49 13.76
C LYS A 589 -53.47 -7.18 13.77
N ASP A 590 -54.30 -6.81 14.73
CA ASP A 590 -55.67 -7.32 14.93
C ASP A 590 -55.76 -8.79 15.39
N SER A 591 -54.73 -9.32 16.05
CA SER A 591 -54.78 -10.64 16.73
C SER A 591 -54.04 -10.61 18.07
N THR A 592 -54.40 -11.52 18.98
CA THR A 592 -53.62 -11.86 20.19
C THR A 592 -52.65 -13.02 19.97
N GLU A 593 -52.69 -13.67 18.81
CA GLU A 593 -51.84 -14.80 18.45
C GLU A 593 -50.38 -14.37 18.29
N LYS A 594 -49.51 -14.89 19.14
CA LYS A 594 -48.06 -14.68 19.05
C LYS A 594 -47.41 -15.66 18.08
N TRP A 595 -46.49 -15.16 17.27
CA TRP A 595 -45.71 -15.89 16.29
C TRP A 595 -44.22 -15.82 16.59
N LEU A 596 -43.53 -16.92 16.27
CA LEU A 596 -42.07 -16.96 16.21
C LEU A 596 -41.63 -16.33 14.89
N GLY A 597 -40.88 -15.23 14.96
CA GLY A 597 -40.20 -14.64 13.83
C GLY A 597 -38.78 -15.20 13.70
N PHE A 598 -38.43 -15.76 12.54
CA PHE A 598 -37.17 -16.46 12.27
C PHE A 598 -36.42 -15.79 11.13
N PHE A 599 -35.20 -15.30 11.41
CA PHE A 599 -34.40 -14.50 10.48
C PHE A 599 -32.95 -14.98 10.39
N LEU A 600 -32.41 -14.99 9.17
CA LEU A 600 -30.97 -14.90 8.93
C LEU A 600 -30.54 -13.43 9.01
N LEU A 601 -29.44 -13.16 9.71
CA LEU A 601 -28.92 -11.83 9.97
C LEU A 601 -27.43 -11.80 9.63
N CYS A 602 -27.06 -10.92 8.70
CA CYS A 602 -25.68 -10.49 8.54
C CYS A 602 -25.39 -9.43 9.61
N THR A 603 -24.45 -9.69 10.51
CA THR A 603 -24.05 -8.75 11.57
C THR A 603 -22.77 -7.99 11.22
N ALA A 604 -22.45 -7.86 9.92
CA ALA A 604 -21.35 -7.04 9.46
C ALA A 604 -21.60 -5.55 9.79
N PRO A 605 -20.52 -4.75 10.03
CA PRO A 605 -20.64 -3.31 10.22
C PRO A 605 -21.35 -2.63 9.04
N LYS A 606 -22.14 -1.58 9.30
CA LYS A 606 -22.98 -0.90 8.30
C LYS A 606 -22.25 0.03 7.32
N GLU A 607 -20.93 0.15 7.41
CA GLU A 607 -20.17 1.22 6.75
C GLU A 607 -19.41 0.76 5.50
N GLY A 608 -19.41 1.62 4.47
CA GLY A 608 -18.40 1.60 3.41
C GLY A 608 -18.90 1.28 1.99
N ILE A 609 -19.43 0.08 1.75
CA ILE A 609 -19.60 -0.44 0.37
C ILE A 609 -21.02 -0.93 0.13
N ASN A 610 -21.62 -0.55 -1.00
CA ASN A 610 -22.95 -0.98 -1.42
C ASN A 610 -22.91 -2.43 -1.98
N TRP A 611 -22.63 -3.41 -1.12
CA TRP A 611 -22.62 -4.83 -1.49
C TRP A 611 -24.03 -5.36 -1.74
N SER A 612 -24.15 -6.37 -2.60
CA SER A 612 -25.40 -7.07 -2.89
C SER A 612 -25.08 -8.51 -3.26
N CYS A 613 -25.28 -9.43 -2.32
CA CYS A 613 -25.00 -10.85 -2.51
C CYS A 613 -26.31 -11.64 -2.53
N LYS A 614 -26.37 -12.67 -3.40
CA LYS A 614 -27.51 -13.58 -3.50
C LYS A 614 -27.18 -14.90 -2.84
N TYR A 615 -28.08 -15.36 -1.98
CA TYR A 615 -27.95 -16.64 -1.31
C TYR A 615 -29.17 -17.53 -1.56
N SER A 616 -28.93 -18.82 -1.67
CA SER A 616 -29.93 -19.84 -1.38
C SER A 616 -29.85 -20.20 0.10
N ALA A 617 -30.98 -20.36 0.78
CA ALA A 617 -31.03 -20.76 2.20
C ALA A 617 -32.11 -21.81 2.46
N LYS A 618 -31.82 -22.72 3.38
CA LYS A 618 -32.70 -23.74 3.93
C LYS A 618 -32.91 -23.39 5.40
N LEU A 619 -34.07 -22.78 5.71
CA LEU A 619 -34.51 -22.53 7.09
C LEU A 619 -35.21 -23.79 7.60
N GLN A 620 -34.87 -24.21 8.81
CA GLN A 620 -35.40 -25.42 9.42
C GLN A 620 -35.78 -25.18 10.88
N ILE A 621 -36.92 -25.72 11.30
CA ILE A 621 -37.15 -26.10 12.68
C ILE A 621 -36.85 -27.59 12.75
N VAL A 622 -35.82 -27.95 13.52
CA VAL A 622 -35.34 -29.33 13.60
C VAL A 622 -36.35 -30.16 14.40
N SER A 623 -36.76 -31.31 13.88
CA SER A 623 -37.72 -32.14 14.60
C SER A 623 -37.09 -32.75 15.85
N GLN A 624 -37.86 -32.80 16.94
CA GLN A 624 -37.45 -33.37 18.22
C GLN A 624 -37.97 -34.82 18.39
N LYS A 625 -38.85 -35.30 17.50
CA LYS A 625 -39.40 -36.68 17.53
C LYS A 625 -38.75 -37.55 16.45
N SER A 626 -38.21 -38.70 16.84
CA SER A 626 -37.54 -39.64 15.93
C SER A 626 -38.52 -40.17 14.89
N GLY A 627 -38.19 -40.03 13.61
CA GLY A 627 -39.04 -40.43 12.47
C GLY A 627 -39.89 -39.31 11.86
N THR A 628 -39.92 -38.11 12.46
CA THR A 628 -40.59 -36.93 11.90
C THR A 628 -39.58 -36.04 11.16
N GLU A 629 -39.99 -35.45 10.02
CA GLU A 629 -39.12 -34.56 9.24
C GLU A 629 -39.01 -33.14 9.84
N ASP A 630 -37.84 -32.51 9.70
CA ASP A 630 -37.63 -31.09 9.99
C ASP A 630 -38.61 -30.21 9.19
N LEU A 631 -39.32 -29.29 9.85
CA LEU A 631 -40.10 -28.27 9.14
C LEU A 631 -39.14 -27.37 8.35
N THR A 632 -39.05 -27.64 7.05
CA THR A 632 -37.99 -27.14 6.18
C THR A 632 -38.56 -26.25 5.08
N LEU A 633 -38.08 -25.01 5.01
CA LEU A 633 -38.37 -24.09 3.91
C LEU A 633 -37.09 -23.75 3.14
N LYS A 634 -37.11 -23.96 1.82
CA LYS A 634 -36.00 -23.70 0.90
C LYS A 634 -36.27 -22.45 0.08
N PHE A 635 -35.25 -21.61 -0.06
CA PHE A 635 -35.31 -20.33 -0.75
C PHE A 635 -34.05 -20.13 -1.59
N SER A 636 -34.17 -19.39 -2.69
CA SER A 636 -33.06 -19.00 -3.57
C SER A 636 -33.11 -17.50 -3.85
N LYS A 637 -32.00 -16.92 -4.33
CA LYS A 637 -31.91 -15.51 -4.72
C LYS A 637 -32.18 -14.52 -3.58
N ILE A 638 -31.98 -14.91 -2.32
CA ILE A 638 -32.09 -14.02 -1.15
C ILE A 638 -31.03 -12.93 -1.26
N VAL A 639 -31.46 -11.67 -1.39
CA VAL A 639 -30.54 -10.52 -1.50
C VAL A 639 -30.24 -9.95 -0.13
N PHE A 640 -28.98 -10.01 0.29
CA PHE A 640 -28.46 -9.21 1.39
C PHE A 640 -27.67 -8.01 0.84
N ASN A 641 -27.87 -6.84 1.44
CA ASN A 641 -27.19 -5.58 1.10
C ASN A 641 -27.25 -4.60 2.28
N ASN A 642 -26.61 -3.42 2.17
CA ASN A 642 -26.58 -2.39 3.23
C ASN A 642 -27.95 -1.95 3.77
N LYS A 643 -29.01 -2.00 2.94
CA LYS A 643 -30.39 -1.68 3.35
C LYS A 643 -31.14 -2.89 3.90
N SER A 644 -30.68 -4.10 3.59
CA SER A 644 -31.30 -5.38 3.92
C SER A 644 -30.26 -6.36 4.49
N LEU A 645 -29.82 -6.09 5.71
CA LEU A 645 -28.89 -6.95 6.47
C LEU A 645 -29.58 -8.14 7.16
N SER A 646 -30.91 -8.20 7.11
CA SER A 646 -31.72 -9.25 7.73
C SER A 646 -32.78 -9.72 6.76
N TRP A 647 -32.90 -11.03 6.61
CA TRP A 647 -33.90 -11.67 5.77
C TRP A 647 -34.55 -12.82 6.54
N GLY A 648 -35.85 -13.02 6.36
CA GLY A 648 -36.64 -14.04 7.04
C GLY A 648 -38.06 -13.56 7.31
N PHE A 649 -38.75 -14.25 8.19
CA PHE A 649 -40.20 -14.11 8.36
C PHE A 649 -40.53 -13.56 9.75
N PRO A 650 -41.29 -12.46 9.86
CA PRO A 650 -41.75 -11.96 11.16
C PRO A 650 -42.75 -12.90 11.82
N ASN A 651 -43.53 -13.64 11.01
CA ASN A 651 -44.50 -14.65 11.43
C ASN A 651 -44.14 -15.96 10.71
N PHE A 652 -43.21 -16.76 11.24
CA PHE A 652 -42.77 -18.01 10.60
C PHE A 652 -43.70 -19.17 10.95
N ILE A 653 -44.02 -19.33 12.24
CA ILE A 653 -44.96 -20.31 12.80
C ILE A 653 -45.62 -19.68 14.03
N SER A 654 -46.88 -20.02 14.33
CA SER A 654 -47.49 -19.58 15.59
C SER A 654 -46.92 -20.37 16.77
N PHE A 655 -46.86 -19.79 17.97
CA PHE A 655 -46.40 -20.55 19.14
C PHE A 655 -47.35 -21.71 19.47
N ALA A 656 -48.65 -21.59 19.16
CA ALA A 656 -49.63 -22.66 19.32
C ALA A 656 -49.36 -23.85 18.39
N GLU A 657 -49.00 -23.62 17.12
CA GLU A 657 -48.63 -24.71 16.20
C GLU A 657 -47.23 -25.26 16.50
N LEU A 658 -46.28 -24.42 16.93
CA LEU A 658 -44.92 -24.85 17.24
C LEU A 658 -44.87 -25.80 18.45
N MET A 659 -45.68 -25.51 19.47
CA MET A 659 -45.76 -26.30 20.71
C MET A 659 -46.85 -27.39 20.66
N ASP A 660 -47.45 -27.65 19.49
CA ASP A 660 -48.40 -28.75 19.29
C ASP A 660 -47.68 -30.11 19.35
N PRO A 661 -48.00 -30.98 20.33
CA PRO A 661 -47.37 -32.29 20.47
C PRO A 661 -47.44 -33.17 19.22
N SER A 662 -48.48 -32.99 18.38
CA SER A 662 -48.66 -33.75 17.14
C SER A 662 -47.64 -33.40 16.05
N LYS A 663 -47.05 -32.19 16.10
CA LYS A 663 -46.07 -31.70 15.11
C LYS A 663 -44.65 -32.19 15.38
N GLY A 664 -44.31 -32.46 16.64
CA GLY A 664 -42.98 -32.95 17.03
C GLY A 664 -41.82 -31.98 16.74
N LEU A 665 -42.11 -30.67 16.67
CA LEU A 665 -41.12 -29.60 16.44
C LEU A 665 -40.60 -28.97 17.73
N TYR A 666 -41.25 -29.26 18.85
CA TYR A 666 -40.97 -28.79 20.19
C TYR A 666 -40.64 -29.99 21.09
N ASP A 667 -39.61 -29.83 21.92
CA ASP A 667 -39.23 -30.75 22.98
C ASP A 667 -40.02 -30.38 24.24
N GLU A 668 -41.05 -31.17 24.52
CA GLU A 668 -41.96 -30.99 25.66
C GLU A 668 -41.27 -31.25 27.01
N GLU A 669 -40.23 -32.09 27.06
CA GLU A 669 -39.50 -32.42 28.30
C GLU A 669 -38.41 -31.40 28.61
N GLY A 670 -37.73 -30.88 27.57
CA GLY A 670 -36.68 -29.86 27.69
C GLY A 670 -37.16 -28.39 27.57
N ASP A 671 -38.44 -28.15 27.31
CA ASP A 671 -39.02 -26.85 26.93
C ASP A 671 -38.17 -26.13 25.86
N LYS A 672 -37.92 -26.81 24.74
CA LYS A 672 -36.89 -26.42 23.76
C LYS A 672 -37.33 -26.52 22.31
N VAL A 673 -36.83 -25.60 21.48
CA VAL A 673 -36.84 -25.70 20.01
C VAL A 673 -35.46 -25.43 19.44
N THR A 674 -35.11 -26.16 18.38
CA THR A 674 -33.85 -25.99 17.65
C THR A 674 -34.14 -25.40 16.26
N LEU A 675 -33.63 -24.19 16.00
CA LEU A 675 -33.72 -23.51 14.71
C LEU A 675 -32.39 -23.66 13.97
N ALA A 676 -32.41 -24.09 12.71
CA ALA A 676 -31.20 -24.24 11.90
C ALA A 676 -31.30 -23.52 10.55
N ILE A 677 -30.19 -22.96 10.10
CA ILE A 677 -30.04 -22.39 8.76
C ILE A 677 -28.79 -22.94 8.11
N ASP A 678 -28.97 -23.64 6.99
CA ASP A 678 -27.94 -23.77 5.98
C ASP A 678 -28.20 -22.74 4.86
N PHE A 679 -27.15 -22.23 4.24
CA PHE A 679 -27.24 -21.30 3.11
C PHE A 679 -26.03 -21.43 2.20
N ASN A 680 -26.06 -20.95 0.97
CA ASN A 680 -24.95 -20.98 0.02
C ASN A 680 -25.06 -19.79 -0.94
N GLU A 681 -23.95 -19.31 -1.48
CA GLU A 681 -23.94 -18.16 -2.41
C GLU A 681 -24.33 -18.60 -3.84
N ASP A 682 -25.30 -17.90 -4.44
CA ASP A 682 -25.77 -18.17 -5.80
C ASP A 682 -24.87 -17.43 -6.82
N SER A 683 -24.14 -18.16 -7.66
CA SER A 683 -23.13 -17.57 -8.55
C SER A 683 -23.69 -16.64 -9.64
N LEU A 684 -23.05 -15.47 -9.80
CA LEU A 684 -23.03 -14.57 -10.97
C LEU A 684 -24.33 -13.86 -11.40
N TYR A 685 -24.43 -12.56 -11.09
CA TYR A 685 -25.02 -11.57 -12.00
C TYR A 685 -24.55 -10.13 -11.68
N SER A 686 -23.66 -9.56 -12.49
CA SER A 686 -23.44 -8.10 -12.56
C SER A 686 -23.52 -7.61 -14.01
N LYS A 687 -24.19 -6.47 -14.23
CA LYS A 687 -24.43 -5.91 -15.57
C LYS A 687 -23.27 -5.02 -16.02
N THR A 688 -22.14 -5.62 -16.40
CA THR A 688 -21.05 -4.92 -17.13
C THR A 688 -20.39 -5.86 -18.15
N LYS A 689 -21.09 -6.12 -19.27
CA LYS A 689 -20.56 -6.85 -20.43
C LYS A 689 -20.35 -5.85 -21.58
N SER A 690 -19.11 -5.45 -21.88
CA SER A 690 -18.70 -4.95 -23.21
C SER A 690 -17.18 -4.78 -23.33
N PHE A 691 -16.68 -4.72 -24.57
CA PHE A 691 -15.31 -4.37 -24.98
C PHE A 691 -14.16 -5.27 -24.49
N PHE A 692 -13.74 -5.18 -23.21
CA PHE A 692 -12.48 -5.75 -22.72
C PHE A 692 -12.33 -7.26 -22.95
N GLY A 693 -13.40 -8.03 -22.74
CA GLY A 693 -13.39 -9.48 -22.94
C GLY A 693 -13.22 -9.92 -24.41
N LYS A 694 -13.58 -9.08 -25.38
CA LYS A 694 -13.31 -9.36 -26.81
C LYS A 694 -11.87 -9.00 -27.18
N LEU A 695 -11.33 -7.91 -26.63
CA LEU A 695 -9.96 -7.47 -26.87
C LEU A 695 -8.93 -8.46 -26.33
N MET A 696 -9.07 -8.93 -25.09
CA MET A 696 -8.19 -9.96 -24.53
C MET A 696 -8.31 -11.32 -25.24
N GLY A 697 -9.50 -11.67 -25.74
CA GLY A 697 -9.69 -12.87 -26.56
C GLY A 697 -8.96 -12.80 -27.91
N LEU A 698 -8.79 -11.60 -28.47
CA LEU A 698 -8.02 -11.38 -29.70
C LEU A 698 -6.51 -11.43 -29.42
N ILE A 699 -6.04 -10.74 -28.37
CA ILE A 699 -4.63 -10.70 -27.96
C ILE A 699 -4.12 -12.11 -27.63
N LEU A 700 -4.88 -12.93 -26.90
CA LEU A 700 -4.49 -14.30 -26.57
C LEU A 700 -4.42 -15.22 -27.80
N ARG A 701 -5.24 -15.00 -28.83
CA ARG A 701 -5.14 -15.73 -30.11
C ARG A 701 -3.91 -15.32 -30.91
N ILE A 702 -3.57 -14.04 -30.94
CA ILE A 702 -2.36 -13.53 -31.58
C ILE A 702 -1.11 -14.08 -30.87
N LEU A 703 -1.06 -14.05 -29.53
CA LEU A 703 0.05 -14.61 -28.76
C LEU A 703 0.18 -16.14 -28.92
N SER A 704 -0.93 -16.86 -29.07
CA SER A 704 -0.91 -18.30 -29.36
C SER A 704 -0.43 -18.61 -30.79
N ALA A 705 -0.75 -17.76 -31.76
CA ALA A 705 -0.27 -17.89 -33.14
C ALA A 705 1.24 -17.59 -33.25
N VAL A 706 1.73 -16.56 -32.55
CA VAL A 706 3.18 -16.27 -32.47
C VAL A 706 3.95 -17.43 -31.81
N LYS A 707 3.38 -18.05 -30.77
CA LYS A 707 4.03 -19.19 -30.08
C LYS A 707 4.07 -20.48 -30.90
N SER A 708 3.23 -20.62 -31.93
CA SER A 708 3.24 -21.73 -32.89
C SER A 708 4.02 -21.42 -34.19
N PHE A 709 4.70 -20.26 -34.24
CA PHE A 709 5.61 -19.87 -35.33
C PHE A 709 7.09 -19.95 -34.92
N PHE A 710 7.36 -20.24 -33.63
CA PHE A 710 8.69 -20.37 -33.03
C PHE A 710 8.92 -21.74 -32.36
N VAL A 711 8.10 -22.73 -32.72
CA VAL A 711 8.25 -24.17 -32.45
C VAL A 711 7.97 -24.91 -33.76
#